data_AF-A0A4Y9Y7K3-F1
#
_entry.id   AF-A0A4Y9Y7K3-F1
#
_cell.length_a   1.000
_cell.length_b   1.000
_cell.length_c   1.000
_cell.angle_alpha   90.00
_cell.angle_beta   90.00
_cell.angle_gamma   90.00
#
_symmetry.space_group_name_H-M   'P 1'
#
loop_
_entity.id
_entity.type
_entity.pdbx_description
1 polymer ?
#
loop_
_entity_poly.entity_id
_entity_poly.type
_entity_poly.pdbx_seq_one_letter_code
_entity_poly.pdbx_strand_id
1 'polypeptide(L)'
;MDVTKSHVHVTDAFSSGALKRSRALVLDAHLSRLRLQLQALSPFFLGARSLGLAMYESSRRSTMQPAVDPHNNARSHLPVPSTVKKPTHTGRMSFAGPAMRGPYPVMSQNVNPLLQSASKPNFGRTPLHSSTRRGSMWVGGSQASAPSGSQATKDTRPLRDRQFQAKMRQDIVTWLLDNGKNYSPQVLQTITSKDFRAVFQDLVNLLDPEWPFTEQKFEEQFVQSLRALRYPYLGSVDCMSAYFARRLMYGTQARTRYLESRDLTLQDSSLVPDEFEDINHHQALALDHCTLAYGMFLEGKDVFPEEEKILEARYARKDERVVAQLEQQREDLQRAQFELEALEKAPAPIEELKKDHGFITRDKAKFEEILRRCESKKKKLLDTLAREKADIAYRVSNLEEIQAEEARLAEVVREQNLSPEEVIRMNTEHETLTRDLETLKHKIAETNQVLVKLEVSLTRKVSDAEEALDMYANLLANLGLFPPLPPPLEGTNLTLDLNSAAANPQHLLSGADIRRVIKPTLSRVAEMKRTERADVESERIKVDNELDQLTLECENMDEEVLEISNKVNALNDQADELREASPSFLTDKFLAHPLNVSNAEATRLERDLAQARTSALANGVGVKSRLQTLQIAHREQMDKVNRLKDETMRAIIKNSSDIVMFKEEVSKQLKHLRDFAEAN
;
A
#
# COMPACT_ATOMS: atom_id res chain seq x y z
N MET A 1 -67.89 6.53 8.58
CA MET A 1 -67.70 6.53 7.12
C MET A 1 -66.24 6.71 6.75
N ASP A 2 -65.45 5.68 6.47
CA ASP A 2 -65.29 4.31 7.03
C ASP A 2 -64.07 3.71 6.29
N VAL A 3 -63.02 3.18 6.95
CA VAL A 3 -62.90 1.92 7.72
C VAL A 3 -62.85 0.65 6.87
N THR A 4 -61.63 0.23 6.51
CA THR A 4 -61.10 -1.14 6.31
C THR A 4 -59.60 -1.03 5.98
N LYS A 5 -58.58 -1.57 6.68
CA LYS A 5 -58.43 -2.35 7.93
C LYS A 5 -58.58 -3.89 7.92
N SER A 6 -57.55 -4.59 7.43
CA SER A 6 -57.08 -5.95 7.84
C SER A 6 -55.66 -6.18 7.25
N HIS A 7 -54.57 -6.46 8.01
CA HIS A 7 -54.17 -7.70 8.74
C HIS A 7 -53.86 -8.89 7.80
N VAL A 8 -52.74 -9.65 7.91
CA VAL A 8 -51.54 -9.73 8.82
C VAL A 8 -50.30 -10.10 7.95
N HIS A 9 -49.02 -10.24 8.35
CA HIS A 9 -48.23 -10.39 9.61
C HIS A 9 -47.07 -9.33 9.61
N VAL A 10 -46.19 -9.10 10.61
CA VAL A 10 -45.82 -9.69 11.93
C VAL A 10 -44.85 -10.90 11.96
N THR A 11 -43.55 -10.62 11.79
CA THR A 11 -42.39 -11.29 12.46
C THR A 11 -41.14 -10.38 12.44
N ASP A 12 -40.09 -10.75 13.18
CA ASP A 12 -38.70 -10.23 13.11
C ASP A 12 -38.41 -8.75 13.38
N ALA A 13 -38.86 -8.27 14.55
CA ALA A 13 -38.36 -7.05 15.20
C ALA A 13 -37.54 -7.31 16.48
N PHE A 14 -36.94 -8.51 16.63
CA PHE A 14 -36.24 -8.94 17.86
C PHE A 14 -34.79 -9.41 17.59
N SER A 15 -33.86 -8.47 17.35
CA SER A 15 -32.43 -8.78 17.24
C SER A 15 -31.52 -7.61 17.68
N SER A 16 -31.74 -6.40 17.15
CA SER A 16 -30.86 -5.23 17.35
C SER A 16 -30.71 -4.77 18.82
N GLY A 17 -31.75 -4.95 19.65
CA GLY A 17 -31.76 -4.49 21.03
C GLY A 17 -30.91 -5.29 22.01
N ALA A 18 -30.74 -6.60 21.79
CA ALA A 18 -30.05 -7.49 22.73
C ALA A 18 -28.52 -7.30 22.69
N LEU A 19 -27.92 -7.34 21.49
CA LEU A 19 -26.46 -7.29 21.30
C LEU A 19 -25.79 -6.04 21.91
N LYS A 20 -26.50 -4.89 21.94
CA LYS A 20 -25.97 -3.66 22.55
C LYS A 20 -25.93 -3.73 24.09
N ARG A 21 -26.91 -4.36 24.74
CA ARG A 21 -26.90 -4.54 26.21
C ARG A 21 -25.89 -5.61 26.65
N SER A 22 -25.75 -6.69 25.88
CA SER A 22 -24.71 -7.71 26.14
C SER A 22 -23.29 -7.14 26.10
N ARG A 23 -22.98 -6.27 25.12
CA ARG A 23 -21.65 -5.63 25.02
C ARG A 23 -21.36 -4.64 26.15
N ALA A 24 -22.37 -3.94 26.67
CA ALA A 24 -22.19 -3.02 27.79
C ALA A 24 -21.80 -3.76 29.09
N LEU A 25 -22.55 -4.81 29.45
CA LEU A 25 -22.30 -5.59 30.68
C LEU A 25 -20.93 -6.29 30.68
N VAL A 26 -20.44 -6.74 29.51
CA VAL A 26 -19.10 -7.35 29.39
C VAL A 26 -17.98 -6.31 29.58
N LEU A 27 -18.16 -5.08 29.10
CA LEU A 27 -17.18 -4.00 29.31
C LEU A 27 -17.11 -3.57 30.79
N ASP A 28 -18.26 -3.44 31.45
CA ASP A 28 -18.33 -3.01 32.85
C ASP A 28 -17.75 -4.08 33.81
N ALA A 29 -17.99 -5.37 33.52
CA ALA A 29 -17.36 -6.48 34.23
C ALA A 29 -15.83 -6.51 34.08
N HIS A 30 -15.30 -6.16 32.90
CA HIS A 30 -13.86 -6.06 32.68
C HIS A 30 -13.21 -4.86 33.38
N LEU A 31 -13.88 -3.69 33.37
CA LEU A 31 -13.40 -2.49 34.08
C LEU A 31 -13.45 -2.68 35.61
N SER A 32 -14.48 -3.35 36.13
CA SER A 32 -14.57 -3.70 37.55
C SER A 32 -13.44 -4.64 38.00
N ARG A 33 -13.07 -5.62 37.16
CA ARG A 33 -11.91 -6.50 37.43
C ARG A 33 -10.59 -5.75 37.44
N LEU A 34 -10.36 -4.85 36.48
CA LEU A 34 -9.15 -4.01 36.45
C LEU A 34 -9.02 -3.10 37.67
N ARG A 35 -10.14 -2.58 38.19
CA ARG A 35 -10.14 -1.71 39.38
C ARG A 35 -9.82 -2.49 40.67
N LEU A 36 -10.28 -3.74 40.77
CA LEU A 36 -9.98 -4.63 41.90
C LEU A 36 -8.53 -5.16 41.94
N GLN A 37 -7.81 -5.12 40.81
CA GLN A 37 -6.43 -5.63 40.72
C GLN A 37 -5.34 -4.55 40.89
N LEU A 38 -5.73 -3.29 41.09
CA LEU A 38 -4.84 -2.14 41.28
C LEU A 38 -4.85 -1.57 42.72
N GLN A 39 -5.62 -2.17 43.64
CA GLN A 39 -5.77 -1.70 45.03
C GLN A 39 -5.11 -2.63 46.07
N ALA A 40 -4.20 -3.51 45.63
CA ALA A 40 -3.48 -4.45 46.49
C ALA A 40 -1.99 -4.54 46.12
N LEU A 41 -1.20 -3.54 46.52
CA LEU A 41 0.24 -3.67 46.85
C LEU A 41 0.81 -2.33 47.39
N SER A 42 1.75 -2.45 48.34
CA SER A 42 2.48 -1.36 49.03
C SER A 42 1.66 -0.44 49.97
N PRO A 43 2.29 0.21 50.97
CA PRO A 43 3.71 0.17 51.35
C PRO A 43 3.98 -0.55 52.69
N PHE A 44 5.24 -0.94 52.93
CA PHE A 44 5.73 -1.24 54.27
C PHE A 44 7.14 -0.64 54.47
N PHE A 45 7.24 0.23 55.47
CA PHE A 45 8.44 0.77 56.15
C PHE A 45 9.50 1.58 55.39
N LEU A 46 9.74 2.78 55.92
CA LEU A 46 11.00 3.52 55.81
C LEU A 46 12.05 2.89 56.74
N GLY A 47 13.33 2.99 56.37
CA GLY A 47 14.46 2.67 57.23
C GLY A 47 15.59 3.67 57.00
N ALA A 48 15.94 4.46 58.02
CA ALA A 48 16.81 5.62 57.86
C ALA A 48 18.31 5.29 57.84
N ARG A 49 19.10 6.11 57.11
CA ARG A 49 20.16 6.91 57.75
C ARG A 49 20.78 7.97 56.82
N SER A 50 21.02 9.13 57.39
CA SER A 50 21.85 10.20 56.82
C SER A 50 23.26 10.15 57.41
N LEU A 51 24.29 10.23 56.57
CA LEU A 51 25.63 10.69 56.92
C LEU A 51 26.14 11.58 55.77
N GLY A 52 26.77 12.71 56.11
CA GLY A 52 27.20 13.70 55.14
C GLY A 52 28.66 14.11 55.31
N LEU A 53 29.36 14.18 54.18
CA LEU A 53 30.67 14.80 53.89
C LEU A 53 30.81 14.77 52.36
N ALA A 54 31.53 15.63 51.66
CA ALA A 54 31.95 17.02 51.86
C ALA A 54 32.58 17.48 50.52
N MET A 55 32.79 18.80 50.34
CA MET A 55 33.77 19.45 49.45
C MET A 55 34.54 18.57 48.43
N TYR A 56 34.35 18.80 47.13
CA TYR A 56 35.30 19.63 46.35
C TYR A 56 34.83 19.92 44.91
N GLU A 57 35.39 20.97 44.32
CA GLU A 57 35.12 21.46 42.96
C GLU A 57 36.44 21.57 42.17
N SER A 58 36.58 20.90 41.01
CA SER A 58 37.61 21.24 39.99
C SER A 58 37.51 20.48 38.65
N SER A 59 37.26 21.26 37.58
CA SER A 59 38.10 21.42 36.38
C SER A 59 38.81 20.23 35.66
N ARG A 60 38.56 20.16 34.34
CA ARG A 60 39.46 19.73 33.21
C ARG A 60 39.74 18.21 33.12
N ARG A 61 39.60 17.50 31.98
CA ARG A 61 39.75 17.73 30.52
C ARG A 61 41.20 17.61 30.00
N SER A 62 41.34 16.99 28.81
CA SER A 62 42.52 16.76 27.94
C SER A 62 43.22 15.38 28.10
N THR A 63 43.14 14.45 27.12
CA THR A 63 44.06 14.20 25.96
C THR A 63 45.41 13.53 26.35
N MET A 64 46.04 12.61 25.61
CA MET A 64 46.14 12.37 24.15
C MET A 64 46.35 10.87 23.74
N GLN A 65 46.13 10.56 22.45
CA GLN A 65 46.81 9.52 21.65
C GLN A 65 47.87 10.21 20.74
N PRO A 66 48.91 9.57 20.15
CA PRO A 66 48.88 8.32 19.35
C PRO A 66 49.99 7.31 19.81
N ALA A 67 50.78 6.51 19.05
CA ALA A 67 51.02 6.36 17.61
C ALA A 67 51.69 5.03 17.17
N VAL A 68 51.32 4.56 15.96
CA VAL A 68 52.11 3.98 14.85
C VAL A 68 53.10 2.80 15.05
N ASP A 69 52.88 1.77 14.23
CA ASP A 69 53.72 0.69 13.62
C ASP A 69 55.26 0.91 13.46
N PRO A 70 56.12 -0.14 13.20
CA PRO A 70 55.87 -1.24 12.26
C PRO A 70 56.46 -2.65 12.58
N HIS A 71 56.38 -3.54 11.58
CA HIS A 71 56.84 -4.94 11.53
C HIS A 71 58.38 -5.10 11.83
N ASN A 72 58.97 -6.30 12.10
CA ASN A 72 58.66 -7.63 11.56
C ASN A 72 59.31 -8.81 12.32
N ASN A 73 58.72 -10.01 12.18
CA ASN A 73 59.30 -11.37 12.22
C ASN A 73 60.18 -11.87 13.39
N ALA A 74 59.72 -12.97 14.03
CA ALA A 74 60.37 -14.32 14.10
C ALA A 74 59.99 -15.04 15.44
N ARG A 75 59.81 -16.38 15.54
CA ARG A 75 59.98 -17.52 14.61
C ARG A 75 58.82 -18.52 14.72
N SER A 76 58.60 -19.30 13.68
CA SER A 76 58.01 -20.65 13.77
C SER A 76 59.08 -21.73 13.54
N HIS A 77 58.83 -22.96 13.98
CA HIS A 77 59.58 -24.16 13.60
C HIS A 77 58.58 -25.32 13.38
N LEU A 78 58.35 -25.74 12.13
CA LEU A 78 58.90 -26.93 11.46
C LEU A 78 57.98 -28.19 11.61
N PRO A 79 57.97 -29.15 10.66
CA PRO A 79 58.13 -29.01 9.20
C PRO A 79 57.15 -29.89 8.35
N VAL A 80 57.21 -29.76 7.02
CA VAL A 80 56.62 -30.68 6.00
C VAL A 80 57.71 -31.51 5.31
N PRO A 81 57.39 -32.68 4.70
CA PRO A 81 57.30 -32.84 3.21
C PRO A 81 56.18 -33.83 2.77
N SER A 82 55.68 -34.01 1.52
CA SER A 82 56.18 -33.92 0.12
C SER A 82 56.92 -35.20 -0.38
N THR A 83 56.66 -35.82 -1.57
CA THR A 83 55.78 -35.49 -2.73
C THR A 83 55.62 -36.66 -3.77
N VAL A 84 54.68 -36.52 -4.74
CA VAL A 84 54.77 -36.95 -6.19
C VAL A 84 54.34 -38.38 -6.71
N LYS A 85 53.30 -38.37 -7.59
CA LYS A 85 52.96 -39.15 -8.84
C LYS A 85 52.90 -40.73 -8.95
N LYS A 86 51.71 -41.23 -9.37
CA LYS A 86 51.31 -42.31 -10.37
C LYS A 86 51.94 -43.73 -10.29
N PRO A 87 51.18 -44.84 -10.56
CA PRO A 87 50.37 -45.19 -11.77
C PRO A 87 48.89 -45.62 -11.42
N THR A 88 47.92 -46.18 -12.21
CA THR A 88 47.71 -46.78 -13.57
C THR A 88 48.06 -48.29 -13.77
N HIS A 89 47.37 -49.17 -14.54
CA HIS A 89 46.24 -49.10 -15.53
C HIS A 89 45.46 -50.46 -15.66
N THR A 90 44.53 -50.56 -16.63
CA THR A 90 43.77 -51.74 -17.20
C THR A 90 42.37 -52.04 -16.62
N GLY A 91 41.32 -52.27 -17.43
CA GLY A 91 41.21 -52.10 -18.89
C GLY A 91 39.79 -52.20 -19.48
N ARG A 92 39.58 -51.48 -20.61
CA ARG A 92 38.87 -51.80 -21.89
C ARG A 92 37.53 -52.60 -21.89
N MET A 93 36.58 -52.37 -22.81
CA MET A 93 36.70 -52.13 -24.27
C MET A 93 35.84 -50.94 -24.80
N SER A 94 35.70 -50.79 -26.12
CA SER A 94 35.11 -49.62 -26.82
C SER A 94 34.43 -50.03 -28.15
N PHE A 95 33.47 -49.24 -28.68
CA PHE A 95 33.48 -48.63 -30.05
C PHE A 95 32.13 -48.02 -30.53
N ALA A 96 32.24 -46.90 -31.25
CA ALA A 96 31.45 -46.39 -32.40
C ALA A 96 29.90 -46.20 -32.42
N GLY A 97 29.47 -45.03 -32.93
CA GLY A 97 28.51 -44.95 -34.06
C GLY A 97 27.03 -44.56 -33.80
N PRO A 98 26.52 -43.42 -34.36
CA PRO A 98 25.10 -43.04 -34.31
C PRO A 98 24.40 -42.92 -35.69
N ALA A 99 23.10 -43.30 -35.82
CA ALA A 99 22.15 -42.72 -36.80
C ALA A 99 20.66 -43.16 -36.62
N MET A 100 19.74 -42.32 -37.15
CA MET A 100 18.36 -42.60 -37.65
C MET A 100 17.11 -42.76 -36.74
N ARG A 101 16.17 -41.78 -36.93
CA ARG A 101 14.67 -41.84 -36.89
C ARG A 101 13.96 -42.21 -35.55
N GLY A 102 12.72 -41.76 -35.28
CA GLY A 102 11.75 -40.97 -36.04
C GLY A 102 10.76 -40.15 -35.14
N PRO A 103 9.82 -39.35 -35.70
CA PRO A 103 9.36 -38.11 -35.04
C PRO A 103 7.92 -38.09 -34.44
N TYR A 104 7.66 -36.99 -33.70
CA TYR A 104 6.44 -36.58 -32.98
C TYR A 104 5.54 -35.60 -33.81
N PRO A 105 4.36 -35.12 -33.32
CA PRO A 105 3.20 -34.85 -34.19
C PRO A 105 2.80 -33.38 -34.50
N VAL A 106 1.97 -33.27 -35.55
CA VAL A 106 0.84 -32.33 -35.82
C VAL A 106 1.06 -30.80 -35.78
N MET A 107 0.69 -30.18 -36.92
CA MET A 107 0.66 -28.74 -37.26
C MET A 107 -0.40 -27.91 -36.52
N SER A 108 -0.15 -26.59 -36.36
CA SER A 108 -1.07 -25.53 -36.86
C SER A 108 -0.52 -24.10 -36.62
N GLN A 109 -0.11 -23.40 -37.68
CA GLN A 109 -0.43 -21.98 -38.00
C GLN A 109 0.44 -21.47 -39.17
N ASN A 110 -0.13 -20.57 -40.00
CA ASN A 110 0.54 -19.96 -41.16
C ASN A 110 0.73 -18.45 -40.95
N VAL A 111 1.93 -17.95 -41.23
CA VAL A 111 2.18 -16.54 -41.62
C VAL A 111 3.32 -16.47 -42.65
N ASN A 112 3.18 -15.50 -43.57
CA ASN A 112 4.11 -15.09 -44.62
C ASN A 112 5.16 -14.08 -44.05
N PRO A 113 6.15 -13.52 -44.80
CA PRO A 113 6.51 -13.69 -46.23
C PRO A 113 8.04 -13.80 -46.53
N LEU A 114 8.42 -13.64 -47.82
CA LEU A 114 9.68 -13.02 -48.34
C LEU A 114 11.01 -13.79 -48.15
N LEU A 115 11.75 -14.25 -49.18
CA LEU A 115 12.55 -13.44 -50.13
C LEU A 115 13.31 -14.34 -51.15
N GLN A 116 13.96 -13.68 -52.14
CA GLN A 116 14.96 -14.20 -53.11
C GLN A 116 14.48 -15.22 -54.18
N SER A 117 14.91 -15.23 -55.45
CA SER A 117 15.30 -14.23 -56.48
C SER A 117 16.21 -14.93 -57.49
N ALA A 118 15.83 -15.05 -58.77
CA ALA A 118 16.76 -15.42 -59.86
C ALA A 118 16.26 -14.98 -61.26
N SER A 119 17.17 -14.39 -62.03
CA SER A 119 17.29 -14.34 -63.51
C SER A 119 16.07 -14.53 -64.46
N LYS A 120 15.92 -13.52 -65.34
CA LYS A 120 15.33 -13.54 -66.71
C LYS A 120 16.03 -14.62 -67.62
N PRO A 121 15.53 -14.99 -68.84
CA PRO A 121 14.71 -14.17 -69.76
C PRO A 121 13.64 -14.85 -70.68
N ASN A 122 12.99 -13.97 -71.47
CA ASN A 122 12.35 -14.15 -72.80
C ASN A 122 10.90 -14.67 -72.98
N PHE A 123 10.12 -13.79 -73.65
CA PHE A 123 9.08 -14.06 -74.67
C PHE A 123 7.86 -14.95 -74.35
N GLY A 124 6.91 -14.37 -73.62
CA GLY A 124 5.63 -13.92 -74.19
C GLY A 124 4.77 -14.88 -75.05
N ARG A 125 3.65 -15.33 -74.48
CA ARG A 125 2.34 -15.44 -75.16
C ARG A 125 1.21 -15.43 -74.12
N THR A 126 0.12 -14.70 -74.40
CA THR A 126 -1.06 -14.60 -73.52
C THR A 126 -2.05 -15.75 -73.77
N PRO A 127 -2.59 -16.41 -72.73
CA PRO A 127 -3.63 -17.42 -72.88
C PRO A 127 -5.03 -16.80 -72.82
N LEU A 128 -5.89 -17.16 -73.78
CA LEU A 128 -7.33 -16.89 -73.74
C LEU A 128 -8.06 -18.04 -73.04
N HIS A 129 -8.88 -17.75 -72.01
CA HIS A 129 -10.19 -18.40 -71.85
C HIS A 129 -11.06 -17.75 -70.75
N SER A 130 -12.32 -17.40 -71.07
CA SER A 130 -13.53 -17.93 -70.39
C SER A 130 -14.81 -17.14 -70.78
N SER A 131 -15.94 -17.86 -70.88
CA SER A 131 -17.35 -17.42 -70.82
C SER A 131 -17.77 -16.14 -71.58
N THR A 132 -18.74 -16.15 -72.48
CA THR A 132 -20.13 -16.61 -72.20
C THR A 132 -20.92 -16.79 -73.51
N ARG A 133 -21.64 -17.90 -73.70
CA ARG A 133 -22.68 -18.03 -74.74
C ARG A 133 -23.86 -18.93 -74.34
N ARG A 134 -25.03 -18.30 -74.13
CA ARG A 134 -26.31 -18.81 -74.68
C ARG A 134 -26.44 -18.26 -76.11
N GLY A 135 -27.12 -18.90 -77.07
CA GLY A 135 -27.74 -20.23 -77.08
C GLY A 135 -28.70 -20.34 -78.28
N SER A 136 -28.86 -21.56 -78.84
CA SER A 136 -29.67 -21.87 -80.05
C SER A 136 -29.10 -21.32 -81.38
N MET A 137 -29.33 -21.88 -82.58
CA MET A 137 -30.20 -23.00 -83.01
C MET A 137 -29.49 -23.98 -83.99
N TRP A 138 -29.76 -25.27 -83.80
CA TRP A 138 -29.93 -26.34 -84.82
C TRP A 138 -28.75 -26.99 -85.60
N VAL A 139 -28.64 -28.31 -85.36
CA VAL A 139 -28.38 -29.43 -86.30
C VAL A 139 -27.14 -29.37 -87.20
N GLY A 140 -26.18 -30.26 -86.93
CA GLY A 140 -25.06 -30.56 -87.81
C GLY A 140 -25.32 -31.70 -88.80
N GLY A 141 -24.39 -31.87 -89.75
CA GLY A 141 -24.36 -32.99 -90.68
C GLY A 141 -23.28 -32.85 -91.75
N SER A 142 -22.51 -33.93 -91.96
CA SER A 142 -21.68 -34.23 -93.14
C SER A 142 -20.66 -33.19 -93.67
N GLN A 143 -19.39 -33.45 -93.39
CA GLN A 143 -18.32 -33.62 -94.41
C GLN A 143 -18.50 -32.88 -95.75
N ALA A 144 -17.79 -31.75 -95.93
CA ALA A 144 -17.53 -31.15 -97.24
C ALA A 144 -16.18 -30.40 -97.29
N SER A 145 -15.62 -30.35 -98.49
CA SER A 145 -14.36 -29.74 -98.97
C SER A 145 -14.02 -28.32 -98.48
N ALA A 146 -12.73 -27.97 -98.58
CA ALA A 146 -12.21 -26.62 -98.38
C ALA A 146 -12.90 -25.56 -99.28
N PRO A 147 -13.07 -24.30 -98.80
CA PRO A 147 -13.78 -23.26 -99.52
C PRO A 147 -12.94 -22.65 -100.66
N SER A 148 -12.94 -23.31 -101.81
CA SER A 148 -12.64 -22.65 -103.08
C SER A 148 -13.94 -22.09 -103.68
N GLY A 149 -13.88 -20.86 -104.16
CA GLY A 149 -15.03 -20.16 -104.75
C GLY A 149 -15.63 -19.10 -103.82
N SER A 150 -15.51 -17.85 -104.25
CA SER A 150 -16.24 -16.71 -103.69
C SER A 150 -17.73 -16.87 -103.95
N GLN A 151 -18.50 -17.35 -102.97
CA GLN A 151 -19.96 -17.25 -103.05
C GLN A 151 -20.35 -15.77 -103.02
N ALA A 152 -20.87 -15.26 -104.14
CA ALA A 152 -21.38 -13.90 -104.21
C ALA A 152 -22.51 -13.74 -103.19
N THR A 153 -22.35 -12.80 -102.26
CA THR A 153 -23.33 -12.52 -101.20
C THR A 153 -24.71 -12.30 -101.84
N LYS A 154 -25.69 -13.16 -101.54
CA LYS A 154 -27.02 -13.03 -102.15
C LYS A 154 -27.70 -11.76 -101.61
N ASP A 155 -28.16 -10.89 -102.51
CA ASP A 155 -28.82 -9.66 -102.12
C ASP A 155 -30.11 -9.95 -101.33
N THR A 156 -30.17 -9.45 -100.10
CA THR A 156 -31.29 -9.65 -99.17
C THR A 156 -32.40 -8.62 -99.34
N ARG A 157 -32.21 -7.62 -100.19
CA ARG A 157 -33.17 -6.53 -100.39
C ARG A 157 -34.35 -6.97 -101.26
N PRO A 158 -35.60 -6.53 -100.98
CA PRO A 158 -36.78 -6.90 -101.77
C PRO A 158 -36.86 -6.10 -103.08
N LEU A 159 -35.85 -6.23 -103.96
CA LEU A 159 -35.71 -5.43 -105.18
C LEU A 159 -36.84 -5.64 -106.22
N ARG A 160 -37.66 -6.70 -106.05
CA ARG A 160 -38.84 -6.97 -106.88
C ARG A 160 -40.13 -6.30 -106.37
N ASP A 161 -40.16 -5.76 -105.16
CA ASP A 161 -41.34 -5.06 -104.66
C ASP A 161 -41.43 -3.63 -105.23
N ARG A 162 -42.57 -3.32 -105.85
CA ARG A 162 -42.87 -2.03 -106.46
C ARG A 162 -43.01 -0.91 -105.41
N GLN A 163 -43.44 -1.21 -104.17
CA GLN A 163 -43.52 -0.21 -103.10
C GLN A 163 -42.13 0.15 -102.56
N PHE A 164 -41.30 -0.85 -102.25
CA PHE A 164 -39.89 -0.67 -101.87
C PHE A 164 -39.10 0.11 -102.93
N GLN A 165 -39.27 -0.22 -104.21
CA GLN A 165 -38.67 0.55 -105.32
C GLN A 165 -39.13 2.01 -105.36
N ALA A 166 -40.44 2.28 -105.18
CA ALA A 166 -40.97 3.63 -105.22
C ALA A 166 -40.42 4.48 -104.07
N LYS A 167 -40.44 3.94 -102.84
CA LYS A 167 -39.83 4.60 -101.67
C LYS A 167 -38.34 4.84 -101.88
N MET A 168 -37.60 3.85 -102.37
CA MET A 168 -36.16 3.99 -102.65
C MET A 168 -35.88 5.18 -103.59
N ARG A 169 -36.64 5.33 -104.69
CA ARG A 169 -36.46 6.45 -105.63
C ARG A 169 -36.74 7.80 -104.96
N GLN A 170 -37.77 7.87 -104.12
CA GLN A 170 -38.10 9.07 -103.36
C GLN A 170 -36.98 9.42 -102.36
N ASP A 171 -36.52 8.45 -101.56
CA ASP A 171 -35.42 8.64 -100.60
C ASP A 171 -34.19 9.30 -101.27
N ILE A 172 -33.80 8.80 -102.45
CA ILE A 172 -32.62 9.27 -103.20
C ILE A 172 -32.81 10.69 -103.73
N VAL A 173 -33.97 11.02 -104.33
CA VAL A 173 -34.20 12.37 -104.88
C VAL A 173 -34.33 13.41 -103.76
N THR A 174 -35.01 13.08 -102.66
CA THR A 174 -35.06 13.95 -101.48
C THR A 174 -33.64 14.25 -100.98
N TRP A 175 -32.82 13.22 -100.76
CA TRP A 175 -31.44 13.41 -100.31
C TRP A 175 -30.58 14.25 -101.28
N LEU A 176 -30.75 14.09 -102.59
CA LEU A 176 -30.05 14.91 -103.59
C LEU A 176 -30.48 16.38 -103.51
N LEU A 177 -31.77 16.66 -103.36
CA LEU A 177 -32.29 18.01 -103.17
C LEU A 177 -31.78 18.63 -101.86
N ASP A 178 -31.77 17.87 -100.75
CA ASP A 178 -31.22 18.29 -99.46
C ASP A 178 -29.73 18.69 -99.56
N ASN A 179 -28.99 18.06 -100.48
CA ASN A 179 -27.56 18.32 -100.76
C ASN A 179 -27.36 19.29 -101.96
N GLY A 180 -28.37 20.09 -102.31
CA GLY A 180 -28.27 21.14 -103.32
C GLY A 180 -28.24 20.68 -104.78
N LYS A 181 -28.56 19.42 -105.08
CA LYS A 181 -28.57 18.85 -106.43
C LYS A 181 -29.99 18.85 -107.02
N ASN A 182 -30.25 19.79 -107.91
CA ASN A 182 -31.58 20.05 -108.49
C ASN A 182 -32.03 19.00 -109.51
N TYR A 183 -32.59 17.89 -109.03
CA TYR A 183 -33.23 16.84 -109.86
C TYR A 183 -34.76 16.87 -109.74
N SER A 184 -35.47 16.63 -110.84
CA SER A 184 -36.94 16.48 -110.81
C SER A 184 -37.35 15.17 -110.09
N PRO A 185 -38.44 15.17 -109.29
CA PRO A 185 -38.98 13.97 -108.63
C PRO A 185 -39.29 12.77 -109.56
N GLN A 186 -39.36 13.00 -110.87
CA GLN A 186 -39.64 11.96 -111.87
C GLN A 186 -38.39 11.36 -112.53
N VAL A 187 -37.19 11.94 -112.33
CA VAL A 187 -35.94 11.55 -113.05
C VAL A 187 -35.62 10.07 -112.88
N LEU A 188 -35.79 9.52 -111.67
CA LEU A 188 -35.53 8.10 -111.41
C LEU A 188 -36.67 7.16 -111.84
N GLN A 189 -37.80 7.68 -112.33
CA GLN A 189 -38.92 6.85 -112.84
C GLN A 189 -38.77 6.56 -114.34
N THR A 190 -38.30 7.53 -115.12
CA THR A 190 -38.03 7.40 -116.57
C THR A 190 -36.56 7.73 -116.85
N ILE A 191 -35.67 6.91 -116.29
CA ILE A 191 -34.24 7.24 -116.19
C ILE A 191 -33.51 7.11 -117.54
N THR A 192 -32.88 8.19 -118.01
CA THR A 192 -31.98 8.13 -119.17
C THR A 192 -30.55 7.80 -118.75
N SER A 193 -29.73 7.27 -119.67
CA SER A 193 -28.31 7.00 -119.40
C SER A 193 -27.50 8.26 -119.05
N LYS A 194 -27.95 9.44 -119.49
CA LYS A 194 -27.34 10.72 -119.12
C LYS A 194 -27.66 11.08 -117.67
N ASP A 195 -28.93 11.00 -117.28
CA ASP A 195 -29.38 11.36 -115.93
C ASP A 195 -28.88 10.34 -114.89
N PHE A 196 -28.83 9.06 -115.26
CA PHE A 196 -28.20 8.00 -114.46
C PHE A 196 -26.73 8.31 -114.16
N ARG A 197 -25.96 8.70 -115.18
CA ARG A 197 -24.55 9.08 -115.02
C ARG A 197 -24.40 10.30 -114.11
N ALA A 198 -25.21 11.35 -114.31
CA ALA A 198 -25.18 12.55 -113.48
C ALA A 198 -25.50 12.24 -112.00
N VAL A 199 -26.58 11.50 -111.73
CA VAL A 199 -26.96 11.07 -110.37
C VAL A 199 -25.90 10.17 -109.74
N PHE A 200 -25.27 9.27 -110.51
CA PHE A 200 -24.17 8.44 -110.02
C PHE A 200 -22.97 9.29 -109.61
N GLN A 201 -22.53 10.21 -110.48
CA GLN A 201 -21.37 11.06 -110.23
C GLN A 201 -21.63 11.99 -109.04
N ASP A 202 -22.83 12.57 -108.90
CA ASP A 202 -23.18 13.38 -107.73
C ASP A 202 -23.19 12.58 -106.42
N LEU A 203 -23.77 11.36 -106.41
CA LEU A 203 -23.79 10.52 -105.20
C LEU A 203 -22.40 10.01 -104.79
N VAL A 204 -21.48 9.84 -105.75
CA VAL A 204 -20.07 9.51 -105.47
C VAL A 204 -19.31 10.76 -104.99
N ASN A 205 -19.49 11.93 -105.62
CA ASN A 205 -18.86 13.19 -105.18
C ASN A 205 -19.29 13.61 -103.76
N LEU A 206 -20.51 13.26 -103.34
CA LEU A 206 -20.97 13.46 -101.96
C LEU A 206 -20.31 12.48 -100.95
N LEU A 207 -19.84 11.31 -101.40
CA LEU A 207 -19.03 10.39 -100.58
C LEU A 207 -17.56 10.83 -100.54
N ASP A 208 -17.02 11.23 -101.69
CA ASP A 208 -15.61 11.51 -101.93
C ASP A 208 -15.51 12.65 -102.96
N PRO A 209 -15.30 13.90 -102.52
CA PRO A 209 -15.25 15.07 -103.41
C PRO A 209 -14.06 15.08 -104.38
N GLU A 210 -13.03 14.26 -104.13
CA GLU A 210 -11.81 14.19 -104.93
C GLU A 210 -11.82 13.00 -105.91
N TRP A 211 -12.94 12.27 -106.00
CA TRP A 211 -13.02 11.04 -106.79
C TRP A 211 -12.73 11.27 -108.30
N PRO A 212 -11.68 10.66 -108.87
CA PRO A 212 -11.21 10.99 -110.22
C PRO A 212 -12.04 10.31 -111.31
N PHE A 213 -13.05 11.01 -111.83
CA PHE A 213 -13.79 10.59 -113.01
C PHE A 213 -12.97 10.78 -114.30
N THR A 214 -12.35 9.69 -114.78
CA THR A 214 -11.55 9.62 -116.01
C THR A 214 -12.41 9.73 -117.28
N GLU A 215 -11.79 9.73 -118.46
CA GLU A 215 -12.48 9.64 -119.77
C GLU A 215 -12.83 8.19 -120.21
N GLN A 216 -12.56 7.18 -119.38
CA GLN A 216 -12.85 5.75 -119.66
C GLN A 216 -14.35 5.48 -119.85
N LYS A 217 -14.73 4.26 -120.29
CA LYS A 217 -16.16 3.93 -120.45
C LYS A 217 -16.87 4.00 -119.10
N PHE A 218 -18.08 4.55 -119.11
CA PHE A 218 -18.86 4.74 -117.88
C PHE A 218 -19.13 3.43 -117.13
N GLU A 219 -19.29 2.31 -117.83
CA GLU A 219 -19.49 0.97 -117.23
C GLU A 219 -18.27 0.51 -116.42
N GLU A 220 -17.06 0.78 -116.94
CA GLU A 220 -15.78 0.45 -116.30
C GLU A 220 -15.60 1.30 -115.02
N GLN A 221 -15.87 2.61 -115.11
CA GLN A 221 -15.85 3.53 -113.96
C GLN A 221 -16.88 3.15 -112.89
N PHE A 222 -18.10 2.80 -113.31
CA PHE A 222 -19.19 2.40 -112.41
C PHE A 222 -18.80 1.17 -111.57
N VAL A 223 -18.25 0.14 -112.21
CA VAL A 223 -17.74 -1.07 -111.52
C VAL A 223 -16.52 -0.74 -110.65
N GLN A 224 -15.62 0.14 -111.09
CA GLN A 224 -14.43 0.55 -110.33
C GLN A 224 -14.80 1.32 -109.05
N SER A 225 -15.65 2.35 -109.13
CA SER A 225 -16.09 3.13 -107.97
C SER A 225 -16.87 2.26 -106.98
N LEU A 226 -17.80 1.42 -107.44
CA LEU A 226 -18.51 0.49 -106.55
C LEU A 226 -17.58 -0.55 -105.91
N ARG A 227 -16.50 -0.96 -106.58
CA ARG A 227 -15.46 -1.83 -106.00
C ARG A 227 -14.64 -1.11 -104.93
N ALA A 228 -14.23 0.13 -105.18
CA ALA A 228 -13.49 0.95 -104.21
C ALA A 228 -14.32 1.22 -102.94
N LEU A 229 -15.60 1.56 -103.13
CA LEU A 229 -16.61 1.73 -102.07
C LEU A 229 -17.08 0.39 -101.44
N ARG A 230 -16.39 -0.72 -101.74
CA ARG A 230 -16.62 -2.08 -101.19
C ARG A 230 -18.08 -2.53 -101.24
N TYR A 231 -18.77 -2.24 -102.34
CA TYR A 231 -20.19 -2.53 -102.50
C TYR A 231 -20.48 -4.06 -102.48
N PRO A 232 -21.27 -4.59 -101.52
CA PRO A 232 -21.33 -6.05 -101.26
C PRO A 232 -21.91 -6.94 -102.37
N TYR A 233 -22.59 -6.36 -103.35
CA TYR A 233 -23.37 -7.09 -104.37
C TYR A 233 -22.87 -6.82 -105.81
N LEU A 234 -21.61 -6.43 -105.98
CA LEU A 234 -21.03 -5.99 -107.26
C LEU A 234 -21.27 -6.99 -108.42
N GLY A 235 -21.19 -8.29 -108.15
CA GLY A 235 -21.40 -9.35 -109.15
C GLY A 235 -22.84 -9.61 -109.56
N SER A 236 -23.83 -8.89 -109.01
CA SER A 236 -25.25 -9.02 -109.35
C SER A 236 -25.93 -7.67 -109.62
N VAL A 237 -25.16 -6.64 -109.99
CA VAL A 237 -25.67 -5.32 -110.39
C VAL A 237 -25.60 -5.19 -111.91
N ASP A 238 -26.74 -4.89 -112.52
CA ASP A 238 -26.83 -4.40 -113.89
C ASP A 238 -26.46 -2.90 -113.92
N CYS A 239 -25.67 -2.49 -114.91
CA CYS A 239 -25.07 -1.15 -114.99
C CYS A 239 -26.10 -0.02 -115.11
N MET A 240 -27.34 -0.31 -115.53
CA MET A 240 -28.43 0.67 -115.62
C MET A 240 -29.38 0.66 -114.40
N SER A 241 -29.02 -0.05 -113.33
CA SER A 241 -29.94 -0.34 -112.23
C SER A 241 -29.74 0.54 -111.00
N ALA A 242 -30.71 1.41 -110.68
CA ALA A 242 -30.65 2.36 -109.55
C ALA A 242 -30.57 1.73 -108.13
N TYR A 243 -30.48 0.40 -107.97
CA TYR A 243 -30.46 -0.27 -106.66
C TYR A 243 -29.18 0.00 -105.83
N PHE A 244 -28.05 0.39 -106.44
CA PHE A 244 -26.86 0.80 -105.69
C PHE A 244 -27.03 2.21 -105.08
N ALA A 245 -27.80 3.11 -105.72
CA ALA A 245 -27.83 4.53 -105.41
C ALA A 245 -28.29 4.80 -103.97
N ARG A 246 -29.26 4.00 -103.47
CA ARG A 246 -29.70 4.04 -102.07
C ARG A 246 -28.59 3.67 -101.07
N ARG A 247 -27.63 2.82 -101.46
CA ARG A 247 -26.48 2.46 -100.61
C ARG A 247 -25.42 3.57 -100.61
N LEU A 248 -25.22 4.27 -101.74
CA LEU A 248 -24.38 5.48 -101.77
C LEU A 248 -25.00 6.57 -100.89
N MET A 249 -26.30 6.85 -101.06
CA MET A 249 -27.09 7.78 -100.24
C MET A 249 -27.02 7.47 -98.73
N TYR A 250 -27.06 6.19 -98.33
CA TYR A 250 -26.84 5.83 -96.92
C TYR A 250 -25.38 5.98 -96.47
N GLY A 251 -24.41 5.82 -97.38
CA GLY A 251 -23.00 6.11 -97.11
C GLY A 251 -22.74 7.61 -96.91
N THR A 252 -23.33 8.47 -97.75
CA THR A 252 -23.22 9.93 -97.60
C THR A 252 -23.89 10.39 -96.30
N GLN A 253 -25.10 9.89 -96.01
CA GLN A 253 -25.77 10.17 -94.73
C GLN A 253 -24.96 9.72 -93.51
N ALA A 254 -24.25 8.58 -93.60
CA ALA A 254 -23.37 8.13 -92.53
C ALA A 254 -22.11 9.00 -92.40
N ARG A 255 -21.48 9.38 -93.53
CA ARG A 255 -20.31 10.28 -93.58
C ARG A 255 -20.65 11.65 -92.98
N THR A 256 -21.71 12.29 -93.46
CA THR A 256 -22.13 13.62 -92.99
C THR A 256 -22.41 13.60 -91.49
N ARG A 257 -23.19 12.63 -90.98
CA ARG A 257 -23.48 12.50 -89.54
C ARG A 257 -22.25 12.23 -88.69
N TYR A 258 -21.24 11.53 -89.20
CA TYR A 258 -19.99 11.28 -88.49
C TYR A 258 -19.06 12.51 -88.49
N LEU A 259 -19.10 13.35 -89.52
CA LEU A 259 -18.40 14.64 -89.51
C LEU A 259 -19.12 15.65 -88.59
N GLU A 260 -20.45 15.59 -88.51
CA GLU A 260 -21.28 16.43 -87.64
C GLU A 260 -21.26 15.99 -86.16
N SER A 261 -20.90 14.74 -85.85
CA SER A 261 -21.04 14.16 -84.50
C SER A 261 -20.11 14.76 -83.46
N ARG A 262 -19.00 15.38 -83.90
CA ARG A 262 -17.89 15.83 -83.04
C ARG A 262 -17.23 14.69 -82.25
N ASP A 263 -17.28 13.47 -82.79
CA ASP A 263 -16.59 12.31 -82.20
C ASP A 263 -15.08 12.56 -82.08
N LEU A 264 -14.49 12.13 -80.96
CA LEU A 264 -13.06 12.29 -80.64
C LEU A 264 -12.13 11.67 -81.70
N THR A 265 -12.63 10.66 -82.43
CA THR A 265 -11.94 9.99 -83.54
C THR A 265 -11.87 10.82 -84.83
N LEU A 266 -12.44 12.04 -84.85
CA LEU A 266 -12.19 13.05 -85.88
C LEU A 266 -10.85 13.78 -85.67
N GLN A 267 -10.30 13.74 -84.45
CA GLN A 267 -9.02 14.36 -84.07
C GLN A 267 -8.92 15.87 -84.38
N ASP A 268 -10.04 16.59 -84.29
CA ASP A 268 -10.14 18.03 -84.52
C ASP A 268 -9.63 18.84 -83.29
N SER A 269 -8.52 19.55 -83.47
CA SER A 269 -7.87 20.45 -82.49
C SER A 269 -8.78 21.58 -81.98
N SER A 270 -9.75 22.03 -82.79
CA SER A 270 -10.69 23.09 -82.40
C SER A 270 -11.73 22.65 -81.37
N LEU A 271 -11.95 21.33 -81.23
CA LEU A 271 -12.89 20.73 -80.29
C LEU A 271 -12.26 20.37 -78.94
N VAL A 272 -10.92 20.45 -78.83
CA VAL A 272 -10.18 20.14 -77.59
C VAL A 272 -10.47 21.22 -76.53
N PRO A 273 -11.05 20.86 -75.37
CA PRO A 273 -11.22 21.80 -74.25
C PRO A 273 -9.86 22.22 -73.67
N ASP A 274 -9.76 23.38 -73.01
CA ASP A 274 -8.50 23.77 -72.34
C ASP A 274 -8.20 22.89 -71.09
N GLU A 275 -9.20 22.22 -70.50
CA GLU A 275 -9.03 21.17 -69.47
C GLU A 275 -9.36 19.77 -70.01
N PHE A 276 -8.36 18.89 -70.11
CA PHE A 276 -8.52 17.54 -70.67
C PHE A 276 -7.54 16.51 -70.10
N GLU A 277 -7.97 15.26 -69.95
CA GLU A 277 -7.12 14.11 -69.57
C GLU A 277 -7.10 12.98 -70.60
N ASP A 278 -8.04 12.97 -71.57
CA ASP A 278 -8.15 11.89 -72.54
C ASP A 278 -7.03 11.91 -73.60
N ILE A 279 -6.51 10.72 -73.90
CA ILE A 279 -5.45 10.46 -74.86
C ILE A 279 -5.86 10.92 -76.27
N ASN A 280 -7.16 10.85 -76.63
CA ASN A 280 -7.62 11.29 -77.94
C ASN A 280 -7.47 12.81 -78.15
N HIS A 281 -7.64 13.63 -77.10
CA HIS A 281 -7.37 15.07 -77.17
C HIS A 281 -5.87 15.37 -77.30
N HIS A 282 -5.02 14.64 -76.57
CA HIS A 282 -3.57 14.71 -76.74
C HIS A 282 -3.15 14.32 -78.17
N GLN A 283 -3.80 13.32 -78.78
CA GLN A 283 -3.58 12.92 -80.17
C GLN A 283 -4.08 13.96 -81.18
N ALA A 284 -5.21 14.63 -80.93
CA ALA A 284 -5.71 15.70 -81.79
C ALA A 284 -4.74 16.89 -81.87
N LEU A 285 -4.26 17.38 -80.72
CA LEU A 285 -3.26 18.45 -80.66
C LEU A 285 -1.92 18.03 -81.27
N ALA A 286 -1.50 16.77 -81.07
CA ALA A 286 -0.28 16.24 -81.68
C ALA A 286 -0.41 16.09 -83.21
N LEU A 287 -1.56 15.66 -83.72
CA LEU A 287 -1.82 15.56 -85.17
C LEU A 287 -1.82 16.94 -85.82
N ASP A 288 -2.46 17.94 -85.19
CA ASP A 288 -2.50 19.33 -85.65
C ASP A 288 -1.09 19.93 -85.73
N HIS A 289 -0.32 19.86 -84.64
CA HIS A 289 1.09 20.27 -84.63
C HIS A 289 1.93 19.52 -85.68
N CYS A 290 1.80 18.19 -85.78
CA CYS A 290 2.52 17.43 -86.81
C CYS A 290 2.08 17.77 -88.24
N THR A 291 0.83 18.15 -88.47
CA THR A 291 0.33 18.56 -89.80
C THR A 291 0.90 19.92 -90.19
N LEU A 292 0.93 20.87 -89.26
CA LEU A 292 1.54 22.19 -89.46
C LEU A 292 3.06 22.06 -89.69
N ALA A 293 3.77 21.40 -88.77
CA ALA A 293 5.22 21.17 -88.89
C ALA A 293 5.59 20.39 -90.16
N TYR A 294 4.79 19.40 -90.57
CA TYR A 294 5.02 18.68 -91.83
C TYR A 294 4.77 19.57 -93.06
N GLY A 295 3.82 20.50 -93.00
CA GLY A 295 3.66 21.57 -94.01
C GLY A 295 4.94 22.39 -94.14
N MET A 296 5.49 22.88 -93.02
CA MET A 296 6.74 23.66 -93.00
C MET A 296 7.95 22.83 -93.46
N PHE A 297 7.97 21.53 -93.16
CA PHE A 297 8.98 20.59 -93.66
C PHE A 297 8.91 20.42 -95.19
N LEU A 298 7.71 20.36 -95.77
CA LEU A 298 7.54 20.33 -97.23
C LEU A 298 7.95 21.65 -97.92
N GLU A 299 7.98 22.78 -97.20
CA GLU A 299 8.63 24.02 -97.65
C GLU A 299 10.18 23.99 -97.53
N GLY A 300 10.77 22.93 -96.97
CA GLY A 300 12.21 22.77 -96.79
C GLY A 300 12.78 23.38 -95.50
N LYS A 301 11.97 23.49 -94.44
CA LYS A 301 12.42 23.94 -93.10
C LYS A 301 12.60 22.74 -92.17
N ASP A 302 13.70 22.71 -91.42
CA ASP A 302 14.03 21.62 -90.48
C ASP A 302 13.72 21.95 -88.99
N VAL A 303 13.17 23.14 -88.69
CA VAL A 303 12.89 23.61 -87.32
C VAL A 303 11.57 24.39 -87.29
N PHE A 304 10.75 24.16 -86.26
CA PHE A 304 9.33 24.55 -86.21
C PHE A 304 8.96 25.35 -84.93
N PRO A 305 9.67 26.46 -84.63
CA PRO A 305 9.60 27.10 -83.32
C PRO A 305 8.31 27.89 -83.08
N GLU A 306 7.52 28.21 -84.11
CA GLU A 306 6.20 28.85 -83.93
C GLU A 306 5.10 27.81 -83.74
N GLU A 307 5.24 26.66 -84.42
CA GLU A 307 4.38 25.49 -84.31
C GLU A 307 4.54 24.79 -82.95
N GLU A 308 5.76 24.79 -82.40
CA GLU A 308 6.07 24.39 -81.02
C GLU A 308 5.40 25.36 -80.03
N LYS A 309 5.57 26.68 -80.16
CA LYS A 309 4.93 27.68 -79.27
C LYS A 309 3.39 27.59 -79.25
N ILE A 310 2.75 27.27 -80.37
CA ILE A 310 1.29 27.07 -80.42
C ILE A 310 0.87 25.89 -79.54
N LEU A 311 1.65 24.80 -79.56
CA LEU A 311 1.42 23.62 -78.73
C LEU A 311 1.75 23.90 -77.26
N GLU A 312 2.88 24.56 -76.97
CA GLU A 312 3.25 25.02 -75.62
C GLU A 312 2.17 25.93 -75.02
N ALA A 313 1.64 26.90 -75.78
CA ALA A 313 0.60 27.80 -75.34
C ALA A 313 -0.75 27.10 -75.05
N ARG A 314 -1.01 25.93 -75.64
CA ARG A 314 -2.15 25.07 -75.28
C ARG A 314 -1.90 24.32 -73.98
N TYR A 315 -0.73 23.70 -73.82
CA TYR A 315 -0.38 23.03 -72.56
C TYR A 315 -0.26 23.99 -71.38
N ALA A 316 0.29 25.19 -71.58
CA ALA A 316 0.40 26.22 -70.56
C ALA A 316 -0.97 26.63 -69.96
N ARG A 317 -2.05 26.66 -70.75
CA ARG A 317 -3.42 26.92 -70.23
C ARG A 317 -3.97 25.78 -69.39
N LYS A 318 -3.74 24.54 -69.81
CA LYS A 318 -4.08 23.34 -69.03
C LYS A 318 -3.33 23.36 -67.69
N ASP A 319 -2.04 23.69 -67.74
CA ASP A 319 -1.17 23.70 -66.58
C ASP A 319 -1.40 24.93 -65.67
N GLU A 320 -1.90 26.07 -66.18
CA GLU A 320 -2.17 27.30 -65.42
C GLU A 320 -2.99 27.03 -64.14
N ARG A 321 -4.09 26.27 -64.26
CA ARG A 321 -4.92 25.88 -63.12
C ARG A 321 -4.18 24.93 -62.16
N VAL A 322 -3.37 24.01 -62.69
CA VAL A 322 -2.60 23.05 -61.87
C VAL A 322 -1.50 23.77 -61.10
N VAL A 323 -0.79 24.70 -61.74
CA VAL A 323 0.23 25.56 -61.14
C VAL A 323 -0.39 26.43 -60.06
N ALA A 324 -1.50 27.13 -60.33
CA ALA A 324 -2.17 27.96 -59.32
C ALA A 324 -2.63 27.15 -58.09
N GLN A 325 -3.15 25.93 -58.28
CA GLN A 325 -3.49 25.02 -57.18
C GLN A 325 -2.25 24.56 -56.40
N LEU A 326 -1.14 24.29 -57.08
CA LEU A 326 0.11 23.85 -56.49
C LEU A 326 0.79 24.99 -55.71
N GLU A 327 0.71 26.23 -56.19
CA GLU A 327 1.16 27.43 -55.50
C GLU A 327 0.32 27.71 -54.24
N GLN A 328 -1.02 27.64 -54.34
CA GLN A 328 -1.89 27.72 -53.16
C GLN A 328 -1.54 26.65 -52.11
N GLN A 329 -1.35 25.39 -52.54
CA GLN A 329 -0.95 24.30 -51.63
C GLN A 329 0.44 24.52 -51.01
N ARG A 330 1.38 25.15 -51.72
CA ARG A 330 2.68 25.55 -51.16
C ARG A 330 2.54 26.64 -50.11
N GLU A 331 1.69 27.65 -50.33
CA GLU A 331 1.42 28.68 -49.32
C GLU A 331 0.70 28.10 -48.09
N ASP A 332 -0.32 27.25 -48.28
CA ASP A 332 -1.04 26.58 -47.20
C ASP A 332 -0.07 25.71 -46.37
N LEU A 333 0.84 25.00 -47.03
CA LEU A 333 1.90 24.20 -46.39
C LEU A 333 2.91 25.07 -45.64
N GLN A 334 3.35 26.20 -46.21
CA GLN A 334 4.25 27.15 -45.53
C GLN A 334 3.58 27.80 -44.31
N ARG A 335 2.29 28.16 -44.41
CA ARG A 335 1.51 28.69 -43.29
C ARG A 335 1.37 27.64 -42.18
N ALA A 336 1.06 26.39 -42.53
CA ALA A 336 1.00 25.28 -41.57
C ALA A 336 2.38 24.96 -40.93
N GLN A 337 3.48 25.06 -41.68
CA GLN A 337 4.83 24.91 -41.14
C GLN A 337 5.19 26.03 -40.17
N PHE A 338 4.84 27.28 -40.48
CA PHE A 338 5.06 28.42 -39.59
C PHE A 338 4.20 28.32 -38.31
N GLU A 339 2.95 27.87 -38.42
CA GLU A 339 2.08 27.60 -37.28
C GLU A 339 2.63 26.47 -36.40
N LEU A 340 3.10 25.37 -37.01
CA LEU A 340 3.77 24.27 -36.29
C LEU A 340 5.04 24.76 -35.58
N GLU A 341 5.92 25.49 -36.27
CA GLU A 341 7.12 26.08 -35.67
C GLU A 341 6.78 27.06 -34.53
N ALA A 342 5.69 27.81 -34.63
CA ALA A 342 5.23 28.69 -33.56
C ALA A 342 4.70 27.90 -32.35
N LEU A 343 3.97 26.80 -32.57
CA LEU A 343 3.46 25.91 -31.53
C LEU A 343 4.56 25.06 -30.87
N GLU A 344 5.63 24.70 -31.58
CA GLU A 344 6.81 24.01 -31.04
C GLU A 344 7.73 24.95 -30.24
N LYS A 345 7.83 26.23 -30.63
CA LYS A 345 8.61 27.25 -29.91
C LYS A 345 7.84 27.85 -28.73
N ALA A 346 6.51 27.87 -28.79
CA ALA A 346 5.69 28.18 -27.64
C ALA A 346 5.91 27.11 -26.55
N PRO A 347 6.06 27.50 -25.27
CA PRO A 347 5.99 26.52 -24.20
C PRO A 347 4.61 25.84 -24.24
N ALA A 348 4.56 24.53 -23.99
CA ALA A 348 3.31 23.78 -24.04
C ALA A 348 2.22 24.52 -23.23
N PRO A 349 1.05 24.89 -23.80
CA PRO A 349 0.09 25.78 -23.12
C PRO A 349 -0.39 25.28 -21.75
N ILE A 350 -0.35 23.96 -21.55
CA ILE A 350 -0.63 23.28 -20.27
C ILE A 350 0.36 23.71 -19.17
N GLU A 351 1.62 24.04 -19.48
CA GLU A 351 2.60 24.54 -18.52
C GLU A 351 2.40 26.01 -18.16
N GLU A 352 1.99 26.85 -19.11
CA GLU A 352 1.61 28.23 -18.82
C GLU A 352 0.35 28.27 -17.96
N LEU A 353 -0.69 27.52 -18.36
CA LEU A 353 -1.89 27.31 -17.55
C LEU A 353 -1.56 26.77 -16.14
N LYS A 354 -0.60 25.85 -15.98
CA LYS A 354 -0.14 25.38 -14.65
C LYS A 354 0.58 26.47 -13.85
N LYS A 355 1.37 27.34 -14.48
CA LYS A 355 2.05 28.48 -13.82
C LYS A 355 1.01 29.50 -13.35
N ASP A 356 0.12 29.92 -14.24
CA ASP A 356 -0.94 30.91 -13.99
C ASP A 356 -1.93 30.43 -12.94
N HIS A 357 -2.39 29.18 -13.08
CA HIS A 357 -3.14 28.49 -12.05
C HIS A 357 -2.40 28.55 -10.71
N GLY A 358 -1.13 28.12 -10.69
CA GLY A 358 -0.27 28.18 -9.51
C GLY A 358 -0.03 29.60 -8.97
N PHE A 359 -0.23 30.68 -9.73
CA PHE A 359 -0.26 32.06 -9.21
C PHE A 359 -1.61 32.37 -8.56
N ILE A 360 -2.73 32.08 -9.24
CA ILE A 360 -4.10 32.27 -8.75
C ILE A 360 -4.30 31.52 -7.42
N THR A 361 -3.86 30.27 -7.35
CA THR A 361 -3.65 29.46 -6.14
C THR A 361 -3.07 30.25 -4.97
N ARG A 362 -1.92 30.89 -5.18
CA ARG A 362 -1.15 31.55 -4.11
C ARG A 362 -1.83 32.84 -3.68
N ASP A 363 -2.53 33.51 -4.59
CA ASP A 363 -3.23 34.75 -4.29
C ASP A 363 -4.58 34.48 -3.60
N LYS A 364 -5.31 33.45 -4.01
CA LYS A 364 -6.49 32.90 -3.29
C LYS A 364 -6.15 32.62 -1.82
N ALA A 365 -5.10 31.84 -1.55
CA ALA A 365 -4.66 31.54 -0.19
C ALA A 365 -4.21 32.80 0.61
N LYS A 366 -3.59 33.80 -0.04
CA LYS A 366 -3.29 35.09 0.61
C LYS A 366 -4.57 35.84 0.98
N PHE A 367 -5.54 35.93 0.07
CA PHE A 367 -6.81 36.63 0.31
C PHE A 367 -7.64 35.94 1.39
N GLU A 368 -7.65 34.61 1.44
CA GLU A 368 -8.31 33.83 2.51
C GLU A 368 -7.67 34.08 3.89
N GLU A 369 -6.33 34.11 3.99
CA GLU A 369 -5.65 34.48 5.24
C GLU A 369 -5.86 35.96 5.63
N ILE A 370 -5.97 36.87 4.65
CA ILE A 370 -6.34 38.27 4.90
C ILE A 370 -7.79 38.38 5.41
N LEU A 371 -8.74 37.68 4.79
CA LEU A 371 -10.13 37.60 5.23
C LEU A 371 -10.22 37.04 6.65
N ARG A 372 -9.60 35.89 6.93
CA ARG A 372 -9.55 35.28 8.26
C ARG A 372 -8.95 36.21 9.33
N ARG A 373 -7.93 37.00 8.98
CA ARG A 373 -7.37 38.05 9.86
C ARG A 373 -8.37 39.18 10.11
N CYS A 374 -9.05 39.65 9.07
CA CYS A 374 -10.07 40.70 9.18
C CYS A 374 -11.30 40.24 9.97
N GLU A 375 -11.76 39.00 9.80
CA GLU A 375 -12.83 38.39 10.59
C GLU A 375 -12.42 38.21 12.05
N SER A 376 -11.20 37.73 12.31
CA SER A 376 -10.67 37.61 13.68
C SER A 376 -10.58 38.97 14.38
N LYS A 377 -10.15 40.03 13.66
CA LYS A 377 -10.17 41.41 14.16
C LYS A 377 -11.61 41.91 14.40
N LYS A 378 -12.52 41.72 13.44
CA LYS A 378 -13.94 42.09 13.54
C LYS A 378 -14.59 41.43 14.75
N LYS A 379 -14.36 40.13 14.96
CA LYS A 379 -14.87 39.41 16.14
C LYS A 379 -14.28 39.98 17.44
N LYS A 380 -12.96 40.16 17.55
CA LYS A 380 -12.32 40.76 18.74
C LYS A 380 -12.85 42.16 19.06
N LEU A 381 -13.14 42.97 18.04
CA LEU A 381 -13.73 44.29 18.20
C LEU A 381 -15.19 44.21 18.67
N LEU A 382 -15.99 43.28 18.15
CA LEU A 382 -17.36 43.01 18.63
C LEU A 382 -17.38 42.47 20.07
N ASP A 383 -16.52 41.49 20.38
CA ASP A 383 -16.35 40.90 21.73
C ASP A 383 -15.85 41.96 22.74
N THR A 384 -15.15 42.99 22.28
CA THR A 384 -14.72 44.12 23.13
C THR A 384 -15.83 45.15 23.27
N LEU A 385 -16.47 45.58 22.18
CA LEU A 385 -17.62 46.49 22.20
C LEU A 385 -18.81 45.93 23.01
N ALA A 386 -18.98 44.60 23.07
CA ALA A 386 -19.95 43.96 23.94
C ALA A 386 -19.59 44.07 25.43
N ARG A 387 -18.30 43.88 25.79
CA ARG A 387 -17.81 44.06 27.15
C ARG A 387 -17.86 45.51 27.60
N GLU A 388 -17.35 46.45 26.81
CA GLU A 388 -17.41 47.90 27.11
C GLU A 388 -18.86 48.36 27.31
N LYS A 389 -19.82 47.85 26.51
CA LYS A 389 -21.26 48.14 26.74
C LYS A 389 -21.81 47.56 28.04
N ALA A 390 -21.39 46.35 28.42
CA ALA A 390 -21.80 45.75 29.70
C ALA A 390 -21.18 46.49 30.89
N ASP A 391 -19.89 46.83 30.82
CA ASP A 391 -19.17 47.62 31.82
C ASP A 391 -19.76 49.03 31.97
N ILE A 392 -20.16 49.69 30.88
CA ILE A 392 -20.88 50.97 30.93
C ILE A 392 -22.24 50.80 31.60
N ALA A 393 -23.04 49.80 31.22
CA ALA A 393 -24.35 49.56 31.83
C ALA A 393 -24.24 49.25 33.33
N TYR A 394 -23.26 48.45 33.75
CA TYR A 394 -22.96 48.17 35.15
C TYR A 394 -22.55 49.44 35.91
N ARG A 395 -21.65 50.25 35.34
CA ARG A 395 -21.21 51.53 35.95
C ARG A 395 -22.34 52.54 36.06
N VAL A 396 -23.28 52.56 35.13
CA VAL A 396 -24.50 53.39 35.21
C VAL A 396 -25.39 52.91 36.36
N SER A 397 -25.74 51.63 36.44
CA SER A 397 -26.52 51.07 37.57
C SER A 397 -25.87 51.37 38.93
N ASN A 398 -24.57 51.10 39.05
CA ASN A 398 -23.80 51.36 40.27
C ASN A 398 -23.71 52.86 40.60
N LEU A 399 -23.75 53.75 39.61
CA LEU A 399 -23.78 55.20 39.83
C LEU A 399 -25.17 55.67 40.27
N GLU A 400 -26.24 55.13 39.68
CA GLU A 400 -27.62 55.37 40.10
C GLU A 400 -27.87 54.86 41.52
N GLU A 401 -27.35 53.68 41.87
CA GLU A 401 -27.37 53.12 43.24
C GLU A 401 -26.60 53.99 44.24
N ILE A 402 -25.39 54.46 43.89
CA ILE A 402 -24.62 55.35 44.75
C ILE A 402 -25.30 56.73 44.89
N GLN A 403 -25.91 57.28 43.84
CA GLN A 403 -26.66 58.54 43.94
C GLN A 403 -27.92 58.42 44.79
N ALA A 404 -28.61 57.27 44.73
CA ALA A 404 -29.75 56.98 45.61
C ALA A 404 -29.31 56.86 47.08
N GLU A 405 -28.16 56.20 47.34
CA GLU A 405 -27.60 56.09 48.69
C GLU A 405 -27.02 57.43 49.20
N GLU A 406 -26.38 58.23 48.35
CA GLU A 406 -25.93 59.58 48.68
C GLU A 406 -27.12 60.47 49.06
N ALA A 407 -28.21 60.44 48.29
CA ALA A 407 -29.44 61.16 48.62
C ALA A 407 -30.05 60.68 49.95
N ARG A 408 -30.06 59.36 50.20
CA ARG A 408 -30.55 58.76 51.46
C ARG A 408 -29.70 59.16 52.66
N LEU A 409 -28.37 59.16 52.52
CA LEU A 409 -27.43 59.53 53.58
C LEU A 409 -27.45 61.04 53.82
N ALA A 410 -27.55 61.87 52.77
CA ALA A 410 -27.72 63.31 52.91
C ALA A 410 -29.00 63.66 53.68
N GLU A 411 -30.11 62.96 53.40
CA GLU A 411 -31.37 63.11 54.15
C GLU A 411 -31.20 62.70 55.62
N VAL A 412 -30.59 61.54 55.91
CA VAL A 412 -30.30 61.09 57.29
C VAL A 412 -29.38 62.05 58.04
N VAL A 413 -28.36 62.62 57.39
CA VAL A 413 -27.48 63.65 58.00
C VAL A 413 -28.25 64.95 58.26
N ARG A 414 -29.16 65.34 57.35
CA ARG A 414 -30.06 66.50 57.51
C ARG A 414 -31.09 66.29 58.63
N GLU A 415 -31.44 65.06 58.97
CA GLU A 415 -32.23 64.73 60.16
C GLU A 415 -31.36 64.72 61.43
N GLN A 416 -30.14 64.19 61.37
CA GLN A 416 -29.25 64.04 62.54
C GLN A 416 -28.62 65.35 63.05
N ASN A 417 -28.46 66.37 62.19
CA ASN A 417 -28.04 67.73 62.58
C ASN A 417 -26.73 67.82 63.41
N LEU A 418 -25.78 66.92 63.14
CA LEU A 418 -24.51 66.82 63.86
C LEU A 418 -23.56 68.00 63.57
N SER A 419 -22.87 68.48 64.60
CA SER A 419 -21.82 69.51 64.43
C SER A 419 -20.56 68.92 63.78
N PRO A 420 -19.83 69.65 62.92
CA PRO A 420 -18.54 69.23 62.37
C PRO A 420 -17.52 68.80 63.44
N GLU A 421 -17.55 69.43 64.61
CA GLU A 421 -16.68 69.09 65.75
C GLU A 421 -16.99 67.71 66.34
N GLU A 422 -18.27 67.30 66.29
CA GLU A 422 -18.70 65.99 66.79
C GLU A 422 -18.41 64.87 65.79
N VAL A 423 -18.49 65.16 64.49
CA VAL A 423 -18.02 64.24 63.44
C VAL A 423 -16.51 64.03 63.56
N ILE A 424 -15.73 65.07 63.85
CA ILE A 424 -14.28 64.93 64.13
C ILE A 424 -14.04 64.08 65.38
N ARG A 425 -14.75 64.36 66.49
CA ARG A 425 -14.65 63.55 67.73
C ARG A 425 -14.96 62.07 67.45
N MET A 426 -16.10 61.79 66.82
CA MET A 426 -16.54 60.44 66.47
C MET A 426 -15.51 59.72 65.56
N ASN A 427 -14.93 60.41 64.58
CA ASN A 427 -13.89 59.82 63.72
C ASN A 427 -12.61 59.52 64.52
N THR A 428 -12.19 60.39 65.44
CA THR A 428 -11.02 60.11 66.30
C THR A 428 -11.26 58.95 67.27
N GLU A 429 -12.47 58.83 67.84
CA GLU A 429 -12.89 57.70 68.68
C GLU A 429 -12.97 56.39 67.87
N HIS A 430 -13.53 56.43 66.66
CA HIS A 430 -13.57 55.27 65.76
C HIS A 430 -12.16 54.83 65.34
N GLU A 431 -11.26 55.78 65.08
CA GLU A 431 -9.85 55.51 64.79
C GLU A 431 -9.12 54.84 65.97
N THR A 432 -9.31 55.31 67.21
CA THR A 432 -8.69 54.67 68.39
C THR A 432 -9.27 53.28 68.63
N LEU A 433 -10.60 53.11 68.57
CA LEU A 433 -11.25 51.81 68.68
C LEU A 433 -10.82 50.84 67.58
N THR A 434 -10.56 51.31 66.36
CA THR A 434 -10.04 50.48 65.26
C THR A 434 -8.63 49.98 65.58
N ARG A 435 -7.73 50.87 66.04
CA ARG A 435 -6.37 50.51 66.45
C ARG A 435 -6.38 49.55 67.63
N ASP A 436 -7.23 49.77 68.63
CA ASP A 436 -7.36 48.88 69.79
C ASP A 436 -7.87 47.49 69.37
N LEU A 437 -8.87 47.41 68.49
CA LEU A 437 -9.33 46.15 67.89
C LEU A 437 -8.22 45.43 67.10
N GLU A 438 -7.35 46.15 66.41
CA GLU A 438 -6.18 45.55 65.74
C GLU A 438 -5.16 45.02 66.75
N THR A 439 -4.83 45.74 67.83
CA THR A 439 -3.94 45.19 68.87
C THR A 439 -4.55 44.00 69.60
N LEU A 440 -5.87 43.99 69.81
CA LEU A 440 -6.59 42.86 70.42
C LEU A 440 -6.60 41.65 69.48
N LYS A 441 -6.86 41.83 68.18
CA LYS A 441 -6.72 40.77 67.17
C LYS A 441 -5.30 40.19 67.14
N HIS A 442 -4.27 41.04 67.26
CA HIS A 442 -2.88 40.59 67.32
C HIS A 442 -2.61 39.75 68.58
N LYS A 443 -2.98 40.24 69.77
CA LYS A 443 -2.86 39.50 71.04
C LYS A 443 -3.63 38.16 71.02
N ILE A 444 -4.79 38.11 70.38
CA ILE A 444 -5.56 36.87 70.15
C ILE A 444 -4.80 35.91 69.23
N ALA A 445 -4.15 36.40 68.16
CA ALA A 445 -3.33 35.57 67.28
C ALA A 445 -2.06 35.04 68.00
N GLU A 446 -1.39 35.86 68.81
CA GLU A 446 -0.24 35.45 69.62
C GLU A 446 -0.62 34.40 70.67
N THR A 447 -1.69 34.64 71.43
CA THR A 447 -2.17 33.69 72.46
C THR A 447 -2.66 32.38 71.84
N ASN A 448 -3.35 32.42 70.69
CA ASN A 448 -3.69 31.21 69.93
C ASN A 448 -2.44 30.48 69.42
N GLN A 449 -1.38 31.18 69.00
CA GLN A 449 -0.12 30.54 68.61
C GLN A 449 0.60 29.87 69.80
N VAL A 450 0.46 30.43 71.01
CA VAL A 450 0.95 29.79 72.25
C VAL A 450 0.08 28.59 72.63
N LEU A 451 -1.24 28.70 72.48
CA LEU A 451 -2.21 27.62 72.71
C LEU A 451 -1.91 26.41 71.81
N VAL A 452 -1.74 26.60 70.51
CA VAL A 452 -1.39 25.51 69.56
C VAL A 452 -0.04 24.85 69.89
N LYS A 453 0.95 25.62 70.37
CA LYS A 453 2.23 25.04 70.84
C LYS A 453 2.04 24.19 72.11
N LEU A 454 1.15 24.59 73.01
CA LEU A 454 0.78 23.82 74.20
C LEU A 454 -0.02 22.57 73.85
N GLU A 455 -0.96 22.63 72.90
CA GLU A 455 -1.73 21.48 72.40
C GLU A 455 -0.82 20.42 71.76
N VAL A 456 0.14 20.82 70.94
CA VAL A 456 1.12 19.88 70.34
C VAL A 456 2.00 19.24 71.43
N SER A 457 2.40 20.00 72.45
CA SER A 457 3.14 19.48 73.60
C SER A 457 2.31 18.50 74.44
N LEU A 458 1.05 18.84 74.71
CA LEU A 458 0.10 18.02 75.45
C LEU A 458 -0.25 16.72 74.72
N THR A 459 -0.57 16.81 73.43
CA THR A 459 -0.85 15.64 72.56
C THR A 459 0.32 14.67 72.57
N ARG A 460 1.56 15.18 72.47
CA ARG A 460 2.75 14.35 72.60
C ARG A 460 2.86 13.71 73.98
N LYS A 461 2.57 14.45 75.07
CA LYS A 461 2.64 13.91 76.44
C LYS A 461 1.52 12.92 76.79
N VAL A 462 0.37 13.02 76.12
CA VAL A 462 -0.68 12.01 76.13
C VAL A 462 -0.19 10.74 75.42
N SER A 463 0.34 10.85 74.20
CA SER A 463 0.88 9.70 73.46
C SER A 463 2.07 9.02 74.17
N ASP A 464 3.00 9.79 74.76
CA ASP A 464 4.10 9.27 75.59
C ASP A 464 3.57 8.47 76.81
N ALA A 465 2.36 8.76 77.31
CA ALA A 465 1.73 8.10 78.45
C ALA A 465 0.84 6.92 78.05
N GLU A 466 0.17 6.99 76.90
CA GLU A 466 -0.57 5.89 76.29
C GLU A 466 0.38 4.73 75.94
N GLU A 467 1.53 5.00 75.31
CA GLU A 467 2.57 3.99 75.04
C GLU A 467 3.05 3.31 76.33
N ALA A 468 3.25 4.08 77.42
CA ALA A 468 3.67 3.54 78.71
C ALA A 468 2.59 2.68 79.38
N LEU A 469 1.30 3.00 79.17
CA LEU A 469 0.17 2.20 79.66
C LEU A 469 -0.04 0.94 78.81
N ASP A 470 0.10 1.01 77.50
CA ASP A 470 0.10 -0.16 76.61
C ASP A 470 1.24 -1.12 76.97
N MET A 471 2.45 -0.62 77.20
CA MET A 471 3.58 -1.43 77.69
C MET A 471 3.24 -2.12 79.02
N TYR A 472 2.60 -1.41 79.95
CA TYR A 472 2.19 -1.96 81.24
C TYR A 472 1.05 -3.00 81.12
N ALA A 473 0.03 -2.75 80.30
CA ALA A 473 -1.06 -3.67 80.05
C ALA A 473 -0.58 -4.96 79.35
N ASN A 474 0.32 -4.84 78.37
CA ASN A 474 0.97 -5.99 77.74
C ASN A 474 1.81 -6.79 78.74
N LEU A 475 2.51 -6.14 79.68
CA LEU A 475 3.23 -6.84 80.76
C LEU A 475 2.29 -7.56 81.74
N LEU A 476 1.17 -6.96 82.13
CA LEU A 476 0.14 -7.64 82.93
C LEU A 476 -0.43 -8.87 82.21
N ALA A 477 -0.75 -8.74 80.92
CA ALA A 477 -1.27 -9.83 80.10
C ALA A 477 -0.26 -11.00 79.97
N ASN A 478 1.00 -10.69 79.63
CA ASN A 478 2.08 -11.67 79.52
C ASN A 478 2.39 -12.41 80.84
N LEU A 479 2.13 -11.77 81.98
CA LEU A 479 2.33 -12.38 83.31
C LEU A 479 1.08 -13.10 83.85
N GLY A 480 -0.04 -13.11 83.11
CA GLY A 480 -1.31 -13.68 83.59
C GLY A 480 -1.93 -12.90 84.76
N LEU A 481 -1.58 -11.63 84.93
CA LEU A 481 -2.05 -10.74 86.00
C LEU A 481 -3.22 -9.84 85.57
N PHE A 482 -3.92 -10.24 84.51
CA PHE A 482 -5.17 -9.61 84.07
C PHE A 482 -6.33 -10.09 84.96
N PRO A 483 -7.33 -9.25 85.31
CA PRO A 483 -8.43 -9.68 86.17
C PRO A 483 -9.27 -10.84 85.57
N PRO A 484 -9.72 -11.83 86.37
CA PRO A 484 -9.47 -11.99 87.81
C PRO A 484 -8.07 -12.53 88.12
N LEU A 485 -7.41 -11.97 89.14
CA LEU A 485 -6.14 -12.47 89.65
C LEU A 485 -6.29 -13.89 90.26
N PRO A 486 -5.26 -14.74 90.17
CA PRO A 486 -5.28 -16.04 90.83
C PRO A 486 -5.34 -15.91 92.36
N PRO A 487 -5.94 -16.90 93.08
CA PRO A 487 -5.87 -16.97 94.53
C PRO A 487 -4.40 -16.97 95.01
N PRO A 488 -4.05 -16.29 96.12
CA PRO A 488 -4.90 -15.67 97.12
C PRO A 488 -5.01 -14.14 97.00
N LEU A 489 -5.04 -13.60 95.77
CA LEU A 489 -4.98 -12.14 95.50
C LEU A 489 -6.29 -11.55 94.95
N GLU A 490 -7.41 -12.14 95.34
CA GLU A 490 -8.75 -11.71 94.94
C GLU A 490 -9.07 -10.28 95.45
N GLY A 491 -9.69 -9.47 94.59
CA GLY A 491 -10.21 -8.13 94.92
C GLY A 491 -9.37 -6.92 94.46
N THR A 492 -8.11 -7.08 94.05
CA THR A 492 -7.28 -5.96 93.55
C THR A 492 -7.26 -5.88 92.02
N ASN A 493 -7.89 -4.86 91.44
CA ASN A 493 -7.68 -4.54 90.02
C ASN A 493 -6.34 -3.81 89.82
N LEU A 494 -5.51 -4.34 88.90
CA LEU A 494 -4.22 -3.77 88.52
C LEU A 494 -4.28 -2.93 87.23
N THR A 495 -5.45 -2.81 86.60
CA THR A 495 -5.67 -2.04 85.37
C THR A 495 -5.53 -0.53 85.62
N LEU A 496 -5.04 0.18 84.61
CA LEU A 496 -4.84 1.62 84.58
C LEU A 496 -5.25 2.13 83.20
N ASP A 497 -6.26 3.00 83.16
CA ASP A 497 -6.74 3.64 81.94
C ASP A 497 -6.40 5.14 81.97
N LEU A 498 -6.05 5.73 80.82
CA LEU A 498 -5.82 7.17 80.72
C LEU A 498 -7.13 7.91 80.46
N ASN A 499 -7.37 9.00 81.18
CA ASN A 499 -8.42 9.96 80.88
C ASN A 499 -7.80 11.33 80.52
N SER A 500 -7.38 11.47 79.27
CA SER A 500 -6.73 12.68 78.74
C SER A 500 -7.63 13.93 78.74
N ALA A 501 -8.94 13.78 78.96
CA ALA A 501 -9.91 14.88 79.07
C ALA A 501 -10.13 15.38 80.53
N ALA A 502 -9.47 14.78 81.53
CA ALA A 502 -9.68 15.15 82.92
C ALA A 502 -9.00 16.50 83.29
N ALA A 503 -9.82 17.51 83.62
CA ALA A 503 -9.36 18.86 83.96
C ALA A 503 -8.49 18.94 85.24
N ASN A 504 -8.55 17.93 86.12
CA ASN A 504 -7.73 17.84 87.32
C ASN A 504 -6.62 16.80 87.13
N PRO A 505 -5.34 17.11 87.41
CA PRO A 505 -4.22 16.20 87.15
C PRO A 505 -4.25 14.91 87.98
N GLN A 506 -5.02 14.88 89.09
CA GLN A 506 -5.25 13.69 89.91
C GLN A 506 -6.25 12.70 89.30
N HIS A 507 -6.99 13.11 88.27
CA HIS A 507 -8.00 12.29 87.58
C HIS A 507 -7.59 11.89 86.15
N LEU A 508 -6.38 12.22 85.71
CA LEU A 508 -5.83 11.82 84.40
C LEU A 508 -5.61 10.31 84.27
N LEU A 509 -5.57 9.58 85.39
CA LEU A 509 -5.45 8.12 85.45
C LEU A 509 -6.65 7.55 86.21
N SER A 510 -7.44 6.72 85.54
CA SER A 510 -8.53 5.95 86.14
C SER A 510 -8.04 4.53 86.44
N GLY A 511 -7.97 4.18 87.73
CA GLY A 511 -7.50 2.88 88.20
C GLY A 511 -7.10 2.94 89.67
N ALA A 512 -6.41 1.90 90.15
CA ALA A 512 -5.92 1.87 91.53
C ALA A 512 -4.64 2.70 91.72
N ASP A 513 -4.41 3.25 92.92
CA ASP A 513 -3.22 4.08 93.21
C ASP A 513 -1.93 3.29 92.95
N ILE A 514 -1.14 3.78 91.98
CA ILE A 514 0.14 3.21 91.55
C ILE A 514 1.09 2.97 92.74
N ARG A 515 1.15 3.91 93.68
CA ARG A 515 2.08 3.89 94.82
C ARG A 515 1.54 3.09 96.00
N ARG A 516 0.23 3.16 96.28
CA ARG A 516 -0.38 2.54 97.47
C ARG A 516 -0.95 1.14 97.25
N VAL A 517 -1.40 0.81 96.04
CA VAL A 517 -2.13 -0.44 95.75
C VAL A 517 -1.38 -1.30 94.74
N ILE A 518 -1.07 -0.75 93.56
CA ILE A 518 -0.48 -1.53 92.46
C ILE A 518 0.95 -1.98 92.81
N LYS A 519 1.86 -1.05 93.15
CA LYS A 519 3.26 -1.40 93.44
C LYS A 519 3.40 -2.37 94.63
N PRO A 520 2.70 -2.21 95.77
CA PRO A 520 2.75 -3.20 96.86
C PRO A 520 2.15 -4.56 96.47
N THR A 521 1.08 -4.59 95.66
CA THR A 521 0.50 -5.85 95.19
C THR A 521 1.44 -6.58 94.23
N LEU A 522 2.05 -5.89 93.27
CA LEU A 522 3.07 -6.47 92.38
C LEU A 522 4.32 -6.93 93.15
N SER A 523 4.69 -6.22 94.23
CA SER A 523 5.78 -6.65 95.11
C SER A 523 5.42 -7.92 95.90
N ARG A 524 4.15 -8.06 96.34
CA ARG A 524 3.64 -9.30 96.95
C ARG A 524 3.57 -10.46 95.95
N VAL A 525 3.13 -10.24 94.71
CA VAL A 525 3.19 -11.24 93.62
C VAL A 525 4.63 -11.69 93.37
N ALA A 526 5.57 -10.74 93.26
CA ALA A 526 6.98 -11.04 93.04
C ALA A 526 7.59 -11.83 94.19
N GLU A 527 7.23 -11.53 95.44
CA GLU A 527 7.70 -12.28 96.61
C GLU A 527 7.09 -13.69 96.66
N MET A 528 5.79 -13.85 96.37
CA MET A 528 5.16 -15.16 96.24
C MET A 528 5.82 -16.04 95.17
N LYS A 529 6.20 -15.46 94.02
CA LYS A 529 6.94 -16.19 92.98
C LYS A 529 8.42 -16.40 93.31
N ARG A 530 9.00 -15.67 94.27
CA ARG A 530 10.31 -15.99 94.85
C ARG A 530 10.22 -17.15 95.84
N THR A 531 9.22 -17.16 96.72
CA THR A 531 9.03 -18.28 97.66
C THR A 531 8.67 -19.55 96.92
N GLU A 532 7.72 -19.54 96.00
CA GLU A 532 7.37 -20.70 95.16
C GLU A 532 8.59 -21.25 94.39
N ARG A 533 9.48 -20.37 93.89
CA ARG A 533 10.75 -20.79 93.29
C ARG A 533 11.75 -21.36 94.31
N ALA A 534 11.80 -20.81 95.52
CA ALA A 534 12.68 -21.31 96.59
C ALA A 534 12.18 -22.65 97.17
N ASP A 535 10.87 -22.86 97.21
CA ASP A 535 10.24 -24.12 97.59
C ASP A 535 10.57 -25.20 96.54
N VAL A 536 10.35 -24.90 95.24
CA VAL A 536 10.72 -25.81 94.13
C VAL A 536 12.22 -26.09 94.06
N GLU A 537 13.08 -25.10 94.31
CA GLU A 537 14.53 -25.28 94.41
C GLU A 537 14.89 -26.15 95.63
N SER A 538 14.16 -26.03 96.75
CA SER A 538 14.36 -26.85 97.95
C SER A 538 13.90 -28.29 97.74
N GLU A 539 12.79 -28.53 97.05
CA GLU A 539 12.40 -29.88 96.62
C GLU A 539 13.42 -30.46 95.62
N ARG A 540 13.97 -29.65 94.70
CA ARG A 540 15.07 -30.09 93.83
C ARG A 540 16.29 -30.51 94.64
N ILE A 541 16.69 -29.74 95.64
CA ILE A 541 17.82 -30.07 96.53
C ILE A 541 17.53 -31.35 97.34
N LYS A 542 16.28 -31.63 97.74
CA LYS A 542 15.94 -32.93 98.36
C LYS A 542 16.11 -34.08 97.38
N VAL A 543 15.60 -33.94 96.15
CA VAL A 543 15.71 -34.98 95.11
C VAL A 543 17.18 -35.19 94.70
N ASP A 544 17.98 -34.12 94.65
CA ASP A 544 19.43 -34.21 94.44
C ASP A 544 20.10 -34.98 95.60
N ASN A 545 19.76 -34.68 96.87
CA ASN A 545 20.29 -35.41 98.04
C ASN A 545 19.84 -36.89 98.09
N GLU A 546 18.60 -37.19 97.70
CA GLU A 546 18.08 -38.56 97.61
C GLU A 546 18.80 -39.35 96.50
N LEU A 547 19.12 -38.68 95.38
CA LEU A 547 19.93 -39.24 94.29
C LEU A 547 21.39 -39.47 94.72
N ASP A 548 22.00 -38.52 95.43
CA ASP A 548 23.35 -38.67 95.99
C ASP A 548 23.41 -39.81 97.01
N GLN A 549 22.41 -39.96 97.89
CA GLN A 549 22.35 -41.09 98.82
C GLN A 549 22.22 -42.43 98.09
N LEU A 550 21.32 -42.54 97.10
CA LEU A 550 21.17 -43.74 96.28
C LEU A 550 22.44 -44.05 95.47
N THR A 551 23.18 -43.03 95.05
CA THR A 551 24.48 -43.19 94.37
C THR A 551 25.52 -43.75 95.33
N LEU A 552 25.61 -43.24 96.56
CA LEU A 552 26.52 -43.73 97.59
C LEU A 552 26.14 -45.15 98.07
N GLU A 553 24.85 -45.47 98.14
CA GLU A 553 24.38 -46.85 98.36
C GLU A 553 24.77 -47.80 97.20
N CYS A 554 24.81 -47.32 95.95
CA CYS A 554 25.36 -48.08 94.82
C CYS A 554 26.90 -48.21 94.89
N GLU A 555 27.63 -47.15 95.25
CA GLU A 555 29.09 -47.19 95.43
C GLU A 555 29.50 -48.16 96.54
N ASN A 556 28.80 -48.15 97.68
CA ASN A 556 28.99 -49.14 98.76
C ASN A 556 28.70 -50.57 98.27
N MET A 557 27.66 -50.76 97.45
CA MET A 557 27.32 -52.08 96.89
C MET A 557 28.38 -52.56 95.89
N ASP A 558 28.94 -51.66 95.08
CA ASP A 558 30.08 -51.95 94.21
C ASP A 558 31.35 -52.25 95.02
N GLU A 559 31.61 -51.57 96.14
CA GLU A 559 32.69 -51.92 97.09
C GLU A 559 32.47 -53.29 97.76
N GLU A 560 31.25 -53.62 98.19
CA GLU A 560 30.92 -54.96 98.72
C GLU A 560 31.09 -56.05 97.65
N VAL A 561 30.65 -55.80 96.41
CA VAL A 561 30.86 -56.70 95.26
C VAL A 561 32.35 -56.83 94.93
N LEU A 562 33.15 -55.77 95.07
CA LEU A 562 34.59 -55.78 94.84
C LEU A 562 35.35 -56.49 95.98
N GLU A 563 34.92 -56.35 97.23
CA GLU A 563 35.39 -57.17 98.35
C GLU A 563 35.05 -58.65 98.16
N ILE A 564 33.81 -58.98 97.76
CA ILE A 564 33.39 -60.36 97.48
C ILE A 564 34.18 -60.91 96.28
N SER A 565 34.39 -60.14 95.23
CA SER A 565 35.25 -60.47 94.10
C SER A 565 36.67 -60.76 94.57
N ASN A 566 37.27 -59.91 95.41
CA ASN A 566 38.60 -60.15 95.96
C ASN A 566 38.67 -61.38 96.88
N LYS A 567 37.61 -61.69 97.65
CA LYS A 567 37.52 -62.92 98.46
C LYS A 567 37.36 -64.16 97.58
N VAL A 568 36.60 -64.07 96.48
CA VAL A 568 36.48 -65.14 95.47
C VAL A 568 37.80 -65.33 94.71
N ASN A 569 38.49 -64.26 94.34
CA ASN A 569 39.81 -64.31 93.72
C ASN A 569 40.83 -64.95 94.68
N ALA A 570 40.91 -64.52 95.94
CA ALA A 570 41.81 -65.11 96.93
C ALA A 570 41.48 -66.58 97.26
N LEU A 571 40.20 -66.98 97.22
CA LEU A 571 39.80 -68.39 97.32
C LEU A 571 40.08 -69.17 96.04
N ASN A 572 40.02 -68.54 94.86
CA ASN A 572 40.46 -69.14 93.60
C ASN A 572 41.99 -69.31 93.59
N ASP A 573 42.75 -68.32 94.04
CA ASP A 573 44.20 -68.38 94.19
C ASP A 573 44.60 -69.48 95.17
N GLN A 574 43.90 -69.64 96.30
CA GLN A 574 44.09 -70.78 97.21
C GLN A 574 43.67 -72.12 96.58
N ALA A 575 42.60 -72.15 95.77
CA ALA A 575 42.18 -73.35 95.06
C ALA A 575 43.16 -73.73 93.96
N ASP A 576 43.75 -72.77 93.25
CA ASP A 576 44.75 -72.97 92.21
C ASP A 576 46.14 -73.25 92.81
N GLU A 577 46.53 -72.67 93.96
CA GLU A 577 47.69 -73.11 94.76
C GLU A 577 47.52 -74.58 95.20
N LEU A 578 46.34 -74.95 95.74
CA LEU A 578 46.06 -76.34 96.12
C LEU A 578 46.03 -77.28 94.91
N ARG A 579 45.60 -76.80 93.73
CA ARG A 579 45.54 -77.54 92.46
C ARG A 579 46.90 -77.64 91.75
N GLU A 580 47.80 -76.68 91.94
CA GLU A 580 49.16 -76.70 91.42
C GLU A 580 50.09 -77.50 92.35
N ALA A 581 49.84 -77.47 93.68
CA ALA A 581 50.53 -78.31 94.65
C ALA A 581 50.04 -79.78 94.70
N SER A 582 48.85 -80.07 94.17
CA SER A 582 48.22 -81.41 94.23
C SER A 582 48.02 -82.08 92.86
N PRO A 583 49.01 -82.03 91.96
CA PRO A 583 49.52 -83.32 91.49
C PRO A 583 51.05 -83.45 91.52
N SER A 584 51.50 -84.70 91.68
CA SER A 584 52.87 -85.16 91.36
C SER A 584 53.99 -85.00 92.41
N PHE A 585 53.70 -84.93 93.71
CA PHE A 585 54.67 -85.48 94.69
C PHE A 585 54.78 -87.01 94.57
N LEU A 586 53.74 -87.70 94.08
CA LEU A 586 53.75 -89.16 93.94
C LEU A 586 52.84 -89.74 92.83
N THR A 587 52.99 -89.26 91.59
CA THR A 587 52.44 -89.91 90.38
C THR A 587 53.48 -90.01 89.27
N ASP A 588 54.28 -91.09 89.32
CA ASP A 588 55.11 -91.55 88.20
C ASP A 588 54.22 -92.11 87.07
N LYS A 589 54.72 -92.04 85.82
CA LYS A 589 54.18 -92.55 84.53
C LYS A 589 52.98 -91.86 83.84
N PHE A 590 53.32 -91.28 82.68
CA PHE A 590 52.63 -91.34 81.37
C PHE A 590 51.43 -90.41 81.00
N LEU A 591 51.72 -89.54 80.00
CA LEU A 591 50.83 -88.96 78.95
C LEU A 591 49.90 -87.75 79.27
N ALA A 592 49.37 -87.14 78.18
CA ALA A 592 48.92 -85.73 78.10
C ALA A 592 47.85 -85.46 77.00
N HIS A 593 47.56 -84.16 76.71
CA HIS A 593 46.57 -83.59 75.75
C HIS A 593 45.08 -83.71 76.16
N PRO A 594 44.13 -82.85 75.68
CA PRO A 594 44.22 -81.60 74.87
C PRO A 594 43.42 -80.39 75.45
N LEU A 595 43.58 -79.14 74.93
CA LEU A 595 42.59 -78.04 75.15
C LEU A 595 42.61 -76.79 74.21
N ASN A 596 43.62 -76.59 73.35
CA ASN A 596 43.93 -75.28 72.70
C ASN A 596 42.93 -74.68 71.68
N VAL A 597 41.67 -75.16 71.57
CA VAL A 597 40.79 -74.82 70.42
C VAL A 597 39.93 -73.56 70.63
N SER A 598 39.58 -73.22 71.88
CA SER A 598 38.49 -72.25 72.16
C SER A 598 38.77 -70.77 71.81
N ASN A 599 40.02 -70.39 71.54
CA ASN A 599 40.43 -68.98 71.61
C ASN A 599 40.38 -68.21 70.26
N ALA A 600 39.87 -68.84 69.19
CA ALA A 600 39.99 -68.31 67.83
C ALA A 600 38.79 -67.49 67.33
N GLU A 601 37.57 -67.70 67.86
CA GLU A 601 36.35 -67.16 67.24
C GLU A 601 36.08 -65.68 67.56
N ALA A 602 36.55 -65.19 68.70
CA ALA A 602 36.22 -63.86 69.23
C ALA A 602 36.64 -62.69 68.32
N THR A 603 37.78 -62.79 67.64
CA THR A 603 38.39 -61.67 66.87
C THR A 603 37.74 -61.37 65.52
N ARG A 604 36.70 -62.12 65.13
CA ARG A 604 36.01 -61.93 63.84
C ARG A 604 34.97 -60.80 63.86
N LEU A 605 34.22 -60.66 64.95
CA LEU A 605 32.98 -59.85 64.98
C LEU A 605 33.23 -58.33 64.95
N GLU A 606 34.40 -57.86 65.36
CA GLU A 606 34.71 -56.43 65.48
C GLU A 606 34.83 -55.69 64.14
N ARG A 607 35.18 -56.40 63.04
CA ARG A 607 35.49 -55.77 61.75
C ARG A 607 34.26 -55.25 61.01
N ASP A 608 33.15 -55.98 61.04
CA ASP A 608 31.99 -55.70 60.17
C ASP A 608 31.28 -54.39 60.56
N LEU A 609 31.34 -54.00 61.84
CA LEU A 609 30.71 -52.79 62.39
C LEU A 609 31.31 -51.49 61.82
N ALA A 610 32.61 -51.48 61.50
CA ALA A 610 33.30 -50.30 60.99
C ALA A 610 32.87 -49.90 59.58
N GLN A 611 32.53 -50.88 58.72
CA GLN A 611 32.28 -50.66 57.29
C GLN A 611 30.97 -49.90 57.02
N ALA A 612 29.93 -50.13 57.82
CA ALA A 612 28.61 -49.55 57.61
C ALA A 612 28.58 -48.01 57.74
N ARG A 613 29.47 -47.43 58.56
CA ARG A 613 29.45 -46.00 58.93
C ARG A 613 29.87 -45.07 57.78
N THR A 614 30.74 -45.53 56.88
CA THR A 614 31.31 -44.73 55.79
C THR A 614 30.31 -44.47 54.66
N SER A 615 29.47 -45.46 54.33
CA SER A 615 28.55 -45.42 53.18
C SER A 615 27.46 -44.35 53.29
N ALA A 616 27.08 -43.94 54.50
CA ALA A 616 26.00 -42.97 54.71
C ALA A 616 26.37 -41.55 54.28
N LEU A 617 27.63 -41.13 54.44
CA LEU A 617 28.07 -39.75 54.22
C LEU A 617 28.11 -39.34 52.75
N ALA A 618 28.39 -40.27 51.83
CA ALA A 618 28.56 -39.97 50.40
C ALA A 618 27.27 -39.43 49.74
N ASN A 619 26.11 -39.95 50.14
CA ASN A 619 24.83 -39.67 49.47
C ASN A 619 24.31 -38.24 49.70
N GLY A 620 24.67 -37.58 50.80
CA GLY A 620 24.16 -36.25 51.15
C GLY A 620 24.69 -35.10 50.29
N VAL A 621 25.84 -35.27 49.62
CA VAL A 621 26.53 -34.19 48.92
C VAL A 621 25.93 -33.90 47.53
N GLY A 622 25.54 -34.94 46.79
CA GLY A 622 25.06 -34.80 45.40
C GLY A 622 23.79 -33.96 45.23
N VAL A 623 22.91 -33.95 46.25
CA VAL A 623 21.63 -33.22 46.21
C VAL A 623 21.86 -31.70 46.18
N LYS A 624 22.84 -31.18 46.94
CA LYS A 624 23.14 -29.74 47.01
C LYS A 624 23.68 -29.19 45.68
N SER A 625 24.55 -29.95 45.01
CA SER A 625 25.08 -29.60 43.69
C SER A 625 23.96 -29.39 42.66
N ARG A 626 23.01 -30.35 42.59
CA ARG A 626 21.90 -30.32 41.64
C ARG A 626 20.94 -29.14 41.85
N LEU A 627 20.73 -28.71 43.09
CA LEU A 627 19.97 -27.50 43.43
C LEU A 627 20.62 -26.24 42.84
N GLN A 628 21.94 -26.11 43.01
CA GLN A 628 22.70 -24.94 42.55
C GLN A 628 22.69 -24.81 41.02
N THR A 629 22.81 -25.92 40.28
CA THR A 629 22.68 -25.92 38.81
C THR A 629 21.31 -25.43 38.35
N LEU A 630 20.22 -25.85 39.01
CA LEU A 630 18.85 -25.40 38.69
C LEU A 630 18.66 -23.90 38.96
N GLN A 631 19.24 -23.37 40.04
CA GLN A 631 19.18 -21.93 40.34
C GLN A 631 19.89 -21.07 39.30
N ILE A 632 21.05 -21.53 38.79
CA ILE A 632 21.79 -20.86 37.71
C ILE A 632 20.97 -20.89 36.40
N ALA A 633 20.47 -22.07 36.01
CA ALA A 633 19.66 -22.23 34.80
C ALA A 633 18.37 -21.37 34.82
N HIS A 634 17.70 -21.26 35.98
CA HIS A 634 16.55 -20.37 36.16
C HIS A 634 16.94 -18.89 35.97
N ARG A 635 18.09 -18.47 36.50
CA ARG A 635 18.59 -17.09 36.35
C ARG A 635 18.88 -16.75 34.88
N GLU A 636 19.59 -17.63 34.18
CA GLU A 636 19.82 -17.45 32.74
C GLU A 636 18.52 -17.36 31.93
N GLN A 637 17.50 -18.14 32.30
CA GLN A 637 16.21 -18.12 31.61
C GLN A 637 15.46 -16.81 31.86
N MET A 638 15.52 -16.24 33.07
CA MET A 638 15.02 -14.89 33.34
C MET A 638 15.77 -13.82 32.53
N ASP A 639 17.10 -13.91 32.42
CA ASP A 639 17.90 -12.97 31.63
C ASP A 639 17.60 -13.07 30.12
N LYS A 640 17.35 -14.29 29.59
CA LYS A 640 16.89 -14.51 28.21
C LYS A 640 15.51 -13.89 27.97
N VAL A 641 14.57 -14.09 28.89
CA VAL A 641 13.21 -13.49 28.81
C VAL A 641 13.27 -11.96 28.88
N ASN A 642 14.10 -11.39 29.76
CA ASN A 642 14.27 -9.93 29.86
C ASN A 642 14.88 -9.34 28.59
N ARG A 643 15.88 -9.98 27.97
CA ARG A 643 16.46 -9.53 26.69
C ARG A 643 15.41 -9.51 25.57
N LEU A 644 14.60 -10.57 25.45
CA LEU A 644 13.52 -10.67 24.46
C LEU A 644 12.40 -9.65 24.71
N LYS A 645 12.04 -9.38 25.97
CA LYS A 645 11.13 -8.29 26.36
C LYS A 645 11.67 -6.93 25.94
N ASP A 646 12.94 -6.65 26.20
CA ASP A 646 13.54 -5.36 25.84
C ASP A 646 13.71 -5.21 24.31
N GLU A 647 13.98 -6.30 23.60
CA GLU A 647 14.08 -6.32 22.13
C GLU A 647 12.72 -6.12 21.47
N THR A 648 11.68 -6.82 21.93
CA THR A 648 10.30 -6.60 21.46
C THR A 648 9.79 -5.21 21.83
N MET A 649 10.12 -4.67 23.01
CA MET A 649 9.76 -3.31 23.38
C MET A 649 10.50 -2.26 22.51
N ARG A 650 11.78 -2.47 22.19
CA ARG A 650 12.50 -1.66 21.19
C ARG A 650 11.87 -1.76 19.80
N ALA A 651 11.44 -2.94 19.37
CA ALA A 651 10.75 -3.15 18.08
C ALA A 651 9.37 -2.47 18.05
N ILE A 652 8.59 -2.52 19.15
CA ILE A 652 7.32 -1.80 19.29
C ILE A 652 7.55 -0.28 19.24
N ILE A 653 8.54 0.23 19.97
CA ILE A 653 8.89 1.66 19.96
C ILE A 653 9.30 2.08 18.54
N LYS A 654 10.19 1.32 17.87
CA LYS A 654 10.59 1.60 16.49
C LYS A 654 9.39 1.58 15.53
N ASN A 655 8.57 0.53 15.56
CA ASN A 655 7.39 0.42 14.69
C ASN A 655 6.39 1.54 14.96
N SER A 656 6.22 1.97 16.23
CA SER A 656 5.37 3.13 16.56
C SER A 656 5.94 4.45 16.04
N SER A 657 7.26 4.62 16.07
CA SER A 657 7.96 5.77 15.47
C SER A 657 7.85 5.76 13.94
N ASP A 658 8.04 4.60 13.30
CA ASP A 658 7.90 4.42 11.85
C ASP A 658 6.44 4.70 11.42
N ILE A 659 5.44 4.29 12.22
CA ILE A 659 4.02 4.62 12.02
C ILE A 659 3.73 6.12 12.24
N VAL A 660 4.36 6.78 13.21
CA VAL A 660 4.22 8.23 13.42
C VAL A 660 4.85 8.99 12.26
N MET A 661 6.05 8.63 11.82
CA MET A 661 6.71 9.22 10.65
C MET A 661 5.89 9.01 9.37
N PHE A 662 5.36 7.81 9.15
CA PHE A 662 4.46 7.53 8.03
C PHE A 662 3.15 8.34 8.13
N LYS A 663 2.55 8.44 9.31
CA LYS A 663 1.37 9.29 9.54
C LYS A 663 1.69 10.76 9.29
N GLU A 664 2.83 11.27 9.72
CA GLU A 664 3.25 12.65 9.46
C GLU A 664 3.50 12.88 7.97
N GLU A 665 4.12 11.93 7.27
CA GLU A 665 4.38 12.04 5.84
C GLU A 665 3.10 11.94 5.02
N VAL A 666 2.20 11.01 5.32
CA VAL A 666 0.85 10.98 4.76
C VAL A 666 0.06 12.24 5.15
N SER A 667 0.25 12.80 6.34
CA SER A 667 -0.38 14.07 6.74
C SER A 667 0.23 15.28 6.01
N LYS A 668 1.51 15.24 5.64
CA LYS A 668 2.15 16.23 4.76
C LYS A 668 1.66 16.08 3.33
N GLN A 669 1.51 14.87 2.81
CA GLN A 669 1.02 14.61 1.45
C GLN A 669 -0.47 14.90 1.33
N LEU A 670 -1.28 14.60 2.36
CA LEU A 670 -2.69 15.04 2.44
C LEU A 670 -2.82 16.54 2.67
N LYS A 671 -1.87 17.19 3.37
CA LYS A 671 -1.77 18.66 3.36
C LYS A 671 -1.42 19.14 1.96
N HIS A 672 -0.33 18.71 1.33
CA HIS A 672 0.00 19.09 -0.03
C HIS A 672 -1.11 18.82 -1.05
N LEU A 673 -1.89 17.74 -0.93
CA LEU A 673 -3.08 17.49 -1.74
C LEU A 673 -4.27 18.38 -1.37
N ARG A 674 -4.47 18.70 -0.10
CA ARG A 674 -5.47 19.69 0.35
C ARG A 674 -5.09 21.09 -0.09
N ASP A 675 -3.89 21.54 0.22
CA ASP A 675 -3.27 22.77 -0.22
C ASP A 675 -3.29 22.86 -1.76
N PHE A 676 -3.14 21.74 -2.49
CA PHE A 676 -3.30 21.67 -3.95
C PHE A 676 -4.78 21.69 -4.41
N ALA A 677 -5.73 21.20 -3.62
CA ALA A 677 -7.16 21.27 -3.93
C ALA A 677 -7.81 22.60 -3.50
N GLU A 678 -7.25 23.28 -2.49
CA GLU A 678 -7.57 24.64 -2.07
C GLU A 678 -6.80 25.67 -2.93
N ALA A 679 -5.70 25.25 -3.56
CA ALA A 679 -5.03 25.96 -4.66
C ALA A 679 -5.85 25.98 -5.96
N ASN A 680 -6.54 24.87 -6.27
CA ASN A 680 -7.40 24.73 -7.45
C ASN A 680 -8.80 25.34 -7.27
#